data_AF-A0A2V8WMQ7-F1
#
_entry.id   AF-A0A2V8WMQ7-F1
#
_cell.length_a   1.000
_cell.length_b   1.000
_cell.length_c   1.000
_cell.angle_alpha   90.00
_cell.angle_beta   90.00
_cell.angle_gamma   90.00
#
_symmetry.space_group_name_H-M   'P 1'
#
loop_
_entity.id
_entity.type
_entity.pdbx_description
1 polymer ?
#
loop_
_entity_poly.entity_id
_entity_poly.type
_entity_poly.pdbx_seq_one_letter_code
_entity_poly.pdbx_strand_id
1 'polypeptide(L)'
;MRRFYFLLFELAVLPLVVSCGSGTAGTVSPVISVRVSTSATSVAAGQQAQFTATVTGTTNTSVTWLVVGGAADGTISASGLYTAPAVVPNPALVTVTATSQADPTKSGSGSITVTGTSSNITVVVSPSSPTVPNFGRQQFNAAVSGTSNTAVNWSVNGTPGGSLQFGFISSSGLYFGPGGVPTKSNGSGGVSTTTLTVTAVSQASASASGSTTVTLMPANRSAQPVPVNLGTSGGNANDSSTSGNTITCCGGTLGSLVVRGGTQYILSNTHILARSDLATIGEPIIQPGLVDANCSKTQATTVANLSQFYNLETGPVPKIDAAIAQVVSGDVSTTGAIEYLGATTDANGVPIPDAPNGGPGVAATINMAVAKSGRSTGLTCSTVFSTSITTSVQYQKGCGTGTTFPVTYTNQVAVAGGSFSAEGDSGSLIVTQSTADPVALLYAGSDADTVGNPVSAVLNFFKSGANSVTFVGGAAHPVIGCTLPLKPASATLTVQASATSPEGLQNAIGVRDAYAPELLAHPEVQAVGVGGSYDNPNEPAILFFVTRGQPRTNIPQQVEGIRTRIIEGDLFPSRGALTAAESATLEKSVPAPHMVYAISDSEFSRAKIVHTARVEELMKQSGVQGVGIGSSVDAPGEAALVIFLIRGAPHDPIPPVVDGLRTRIRESSRFRAGFGDTHPQRGCSLSAARKTQPKPARASLPKP
;
A
#
# COMPACT_ATOMS: atom_id res chain seq x y z
N MET A 1 -14.24 39.87 40.10
CA MET A 1 -14.06 40.77 41.27
C MET A 1 -15.34 40.76 42.09
N ARG A 2 -15.28 40.97 43.42
CA ARG A 2 -16.42 41.28 44.33
C ARG A 2 -17.52 40.19 44.49
N ARG A 3 -18.15 39.99 45.65
CA ARG A 3 -17.85 40.34 47.07
C ARG A 3 -18.86 39.64 48.01
N PHE A 4 -18.38 39.06 49.14
CA PHE A 4 -18.91 39.22 50.53
C PHE A 4 -20.35 38.74 50.89
N TYR A 5 -20.74 38.34 52.13
CA TYR A 5 -20.08 37.93 53.41
C TYR A 5 -21.20 37.51 54.44
N PHE A 6 -20.87 37.35 55.74
CA PHE A 6 -21.76 37.18 56.94
C PHE A 6 -22.36 35.76 57.17
N LEU A 7 -22.33 35.07 58.35
CA LEU A 7 -22.44 35.34 59.83
C LEU A 7 -23.85 34.97 60.38
N LEU A 8 -24.13 34.57 61.65
CA LEU A 8 -23.35 34.15 62.85
C LEU A 8 -24.33 33.55 63.93
N PHE A 9 -23.90 32.57 64.76
CA PHE A 9 -24.47 32.24 66.11
C PHE A 9 -25.99 31.92 66.22
N GLU A 10 -26.67 31.64 67.35
CA GLU A 10 -26.36 31.28 68.78
C GLU A 10 -26.99 29.88 69.07
N LEU A 11 -26.80 29.10 70.17
CA LEU A 11 -26.37 29.22 71.58
C LEU A 11 -27.51 29.26 72.65
N ALA A 12 -27.36 28.40 73.69
CA ALA A 12 -28.00 28.37 75.03
C ALA A 12 -29.54 28.26 75.22
N VAL A 13 -29.95 27.41 76.19
CA VAL A 13 -30.76 27.75 77.40
C VAL A 13 -30.78 26.52 78.34
N LEU A 14 -30.83 26.75 79.66
CA LEU A 14 -30.87 25.72 80.71
C LEU A 14 -32.11 25.94 81.62
N PRO A 15 -32.71 24.87 82.18
CA PRO A 15 -33.21 24.97 83.55
C PRO A 15 -32.96 23.73 84.42
N LEU A 16 -32.78 23.96 85.73
CA LEU A 16 -32.96 22.95 86.79
C LEU A 16 -34.45 22.91 87.19
N VAL A 17 -34.99 21.74 87.56
CA VAL A 17 -35.20 21.35 88.99
C VAL A 17 -35.74 19.92 89.18
N VAL A 18 -35.18 19.23 90.17
CA VAL A 18 -35.81 18.32 91.17
C VAL A 18 -37.05 17.51 90.79
N SER A 19 -36.89 16.17 90.81
CA SER A 19 -37.82 15.28 91.55
C SER A 19 -37.09 14.01 92.02
N CYS A 20 -37.61 13.36 93.06
CA CYS A 20 -37.05 12.14 93.65
C CYS A 20 -37.90 10.91 93.24
N GLY A 21 -37.26 9.74 93.09
CA GLY A 21 -37.97 8.51 92.69
C GLY A 21 -37.05 7.31 92.47
N SER A 22 -36.57 6.69 93.54
CA SER A 22 -35.78 5.46 93.46
C SER A 22 -36.63 4.29 92.96
N GLY A 23 -36.32 3.76 91.77
CA GLY A 23 -36.96 2.58 91.20
C GLY A 23 -36.00 1.79 90.32
N THR A 24 -35.35 0.76 90.87
CA THR A 24 -34.43 -0.11 90.14
C THR A 24 -35.19 -1.05 89.20
N ALA A 25 -35.43 -0.60 87.97
CA ALA A 25 -35.74 -1.47 86.83
C ALA A 25 -34.44 -2.02 86.23
N GLY A 26 -34.41 -3.31 85.88
CA GLY A 26 -33.18 -4.00 85.50
C GLY A 26 -32.54 -3.46 84.22
N THR A 27 -31.21 -3.34 84.23
CA THR A 27 -30.41 -3.02 83.04
C THR A 27 -30.42 -4.19 82.06
N VAL A 28 -31.43 -4.24 81.19
CA VAL A 28 -31.30 -4.96 79.92
C VAL A 28 -30.23 -4.24 79.09
N SER A 29 -29.02 -4.81 79.06
CA SER A 29 -27.95 -4.31 78.19
C SER A 29 -28.48 -4.24 76.75
N PRO A 30 -28.33 -3.10 76.05
CA PRO A 30 -28.90 -2.95 74.72
C PRO A 30 -28.25 -3.97 73.78
N VAL A 31 -29.08 -4.84 73.19
CA VAL A 31 -28.59 -5.92 72.33
C VAL A 31 -28.09 -5.31 71.03
N ILE A 32 -26.77 -5.34 70.83
CA ILE A 32 -26.15 -4.80 69.62
C ILE A 32 -26.60 -5.64 68.41
N SER A 33 -27.07 -4.94 67.38
CA SER A 33 -27.57 -5.54 66.14
C SER A 33 -27.00 -4.79 64.93
N VAL A 34 -26.78 -5.51 63.82
CA VAL A 34 -26.22 -4.98 62.59
C VAL A 34 -27.09 -5.42 61.41
N ARG A 35 -27.56 -4.47 60.60
CA ARG A 35 -28.28 -4.73 59.35
C ARG A 35 -27.52 -4.15 58.18
N VAL A 36 -27.30 -4.95 57.14
CA VAL A 36 -26.69 -4.52 55.88
C VAL A 36 -27.75 -4.42 54.79
N SER A 37 -27.61 -3.45 53.89
CA SER A 37 -28.43 -3.32 52.68
C SER A 37 -27.62 -2.74 51.52
N THR A 38 -28.04 -3.03 50.30
CA THR A 38 -27.56 -2.43 49.04
C THR A 38 -28.77 -1.94 48.26
N SER A 39 -28.63 -0.87 47.47
CA SER A 39 -29.66 -0.41 46.53
C SER A 39 -29.63 -1.17 45.20
N ALA A 40 -28.55 -1.91 44.92
CA ALA A 40 -28.37 -2.71 43.72
C ALA A 40 -28.43 -4.21 44.05
N THR A 41 -29.25 -4.96 43.33
CA THR A 41 -29.36 -6.43 43.43
C THR A 41 -28.31 -7.18 42.60
N SER A 42 -27.72 -6.51 41.61
CA SER A 42 -26.61 -7.02 40.80
C SER A 42 -25.62 -5.93 40.41
N VAL A 43 -24.42 -6.34 40.02
CA VAL A 43 -23.34 -5.47 39.53
C VAL A 43 -22.52 -6.22 38.49
N ALA A 44 -22.09 -5.55 37.41
CA ALA A 44 -21.25 -6.19 36.40
C ALA A 44 -19.83 -6.43 36.92
N ALA A 45 -19.16 -7.48 36.43
CA ALA A 45 -17.75 -7.74 36.70
C ALA A 45 -16.87 -6.50 36.47
N GLY A 46 -15.99 -6.18 37.42
CA GLY A 46 -15.15 -4.98 37.43
C GLY A 46 -15.85 -3.64 37.73
N GLN A 47 -17.16 -3.62 38.01
CA GLN A 47 -17.91 -2.40 38.39
C GLN A 47 -18.15 -2.32 39.91
N GLN A 48 -18.67 -1.18 40.38
CA GLN A 48 -18.83 -0.89 41.81
C GLN A 48 -20.30 -0.77 42.24
N ALA A 49 -20.58 -1.10 43.51
CA ALA A 49 -21.88 -0.98 44.16
C ALA A 49 -21.73 -0.58 45.64
N GLN A 50 -22.65 0.24 46.15
CA GLN A 50 -22.59 0.76 47.52
C GLN A 50 -23.43 -0.08 48.49
N PHE A 51 -22.79 -0.65 49.51
CA PHE A 51 -23.45 -1.23 50.67
C PHE A 51 -23.51 -0.21 51.82
N THR A 52 -24.56 -0.32 52.64
CA THR A 52 -24.76 0.48 53.85
C THR A 52 -25.03 -0.45 55.03
N ALA A 53 -24.38 -0.21 56.16
CA ALA A 53 -24.64 -0.89 57.41
C ALA A 53 -25.34 0.06 58.39
N THR A 54 -26.30 -0.46 59.15
CA THR A 54 -26.91 0.20 60.30
C THR A 54 -26.64 -0.64 61.54
N VAL A 55 -25.95 -0.04 62.52
CA VAL A 55 -25.70 -0.64 63.83
C VAL A 55 -26.63 0.01 64.85
N THR A 56 -27.28 -0.80 65.68
CA THR A 56 -28.14 -0.32 66.78
C THR A 56 -27.72 -0.96 68.11
N GLY A 57 -28.18 -0.41 69.23
CA GLY A 57 -27.86 -0.89 70.58
C GLY A 57 -26.51 -0.43 71.14
N THR A 58 -25.81 0.49 70.47
CA THR A 58 -24.51 1.04 70.89
C THR A 58 -24.32 2.46 70.35
N THR A 59 -23.46 3.25 71.00
CA THR A 59 -23.04 4.57 70.51
C THR A 59 -21.90 4.48 69.48
N ASN A 60 -21.11 3.41 69.46
CA ASN A 60 -20.14 3.15 68.40
C ASN A 60 -20.81 2.37 67.26
N THR A 61 -21.22 3.09 66.22
CA THR A 61 -21.88 2.54 65.03
C THR A 61 -20.92 2.08 63.93
N SER A 62 -19.60 2.13 64.18
CA SER A 62 -18.56 1.75 63.22
C SER A 62 -18.58 0.25 62.94
N VAL A 63 -18.30 -0.13 61.69
CA VAL A 63 -18.22 -1.53 61.23
C VAL A 63 -16.92 -1.82 60.51
N THR A 64 -16.46 -3.06 60.61
CA THR A 64 -15.43 -3.62 59.75
C THR A 64 -16.11 -4.42 58.64
N TRP A 65 -15.86 -4.05 57.39
CA TRP A 65 -16.42 -4.70 56.20
C TRP A 65 -15.53 -5.85 55.73
N LEU A 66 -16.14 -6.92 55.21
CA LEU A 66 -15.48 -8.06 54.58
C LEU A 66 -16.32 -8.61 53.43
N VAL A 67 -15.67 -8.98 52.32
CA VAL A 67 -16.25 -9.85 51.29
C VAL A 67 -16.06 -11.30 51.71
N VAL A 68 -17.14 -12.06 51.86
CA VAL A 68 -17.08 -13.51 52.10
C VAL A 68 -16.54 -14.16 50.82
N GLY A 69 -15.53 -15.03 50.95
CA GLY A 69 -14.72 -15.53 49.84
C GLY A 69 -13.45 -14.72 49.56
N GLY A 70 -13.36 -13.49 50.10
CA GLY A 70 -12.17 -12.64 49.98
C GLY A 70 -11.98 -12.05 48.58
N ALA A 71 -10.74 -11.72 48.23
CA ALA A 71 -10.41 -10.93 47.04
C ALA A 71 -10.81 -11.56 45.69
N ALA A 72 -11.00 -12.89 45.64
CA ALA A 72 -11.51 -13.57 44.45
C ALA A 72 -12.96 -13.18 44.12
N ASP A 73 -13.75 -12.90 45.16
CA ASP A 73 -15.15 -12.49 45.07
C ASP A 73 -15.30 -10.96 45.10
N GLY A 74 -14.19 -10.22 44.97
CA GLY A 74 -14.13 -8.75 44.93
C GLY A 74 -13.54 -8.12 46.20
N THR A 75 -13.60 -6.80 46.28
CA THR A 75 -13.08 -6.01 47.42
C THR A 75 -14.12 -5.02 47.93
N ILE A 76 -13.98 -4.55 49.16
CA ILE A 76 -14.86 -3.53 49.74
C ILE A 76 -14.07 -2.50 50.56
N SER A 77 -14.43 -1.23 50.42
CA SER A 77 -13.81 -0.14 51.19
C SER A 77 -14.33 -0.11 52.64
N ALA A 78 -13.62 0.62 53.52
CA ALA A 78 -14.12 0.96 54.85
C ALA A 78 -15.46 1.76 54.82
N SER A 79 -15.76 2.42 53.71
CA SER A 79 -17.04 3.13 53.48
C SER A 79 -18.14 2.25 52.87
N GLY A 80 -17.94 0.94 52.72
CA GLY A 80 -18.95 0.01 52.17
C GLY A 80 -19.06 0.00 50.63
N LEU A 81 -18.14 0.65 49.91
CA LEU A 81 -18.11 0.62 48.45
C LEU A 81 -17.46 -0.69 47.98
N TYR A 82 -18.28 -1.61 47.47
CA TYR A 82 -17.85 -2.88 46.91
C TYR A 82 -17.41 -2.72 45.46
N THR A 83 -16.32 -3.38 45.08
CA THR A 83 -15.82 -3.50 43.70
C THR A 83 -15.86 -4.97 43.30
N ALA A 84 -16.62 -5.27 42.25
CA ALA A 84 -16.77 -6.62 41.73
C ALA A 84 -15.45 -7.12 41.09
N PRO A 85 -15.15 -8.43 41.19
CA PRO A 85 -14.00 -9.03 40.53
C PRO A 85 -14.13 -8.93 39.01
N ALA A 86 -13.01 -9.00 38.28
CA ALA A 86 -12.99 -8.95 36.82
C ALA A 86 -13.49 -10.24 36.14
N VAL A 87 -13.60 -11.33 36.90
CA VAL A 87 -14.16 -12.63 36.49
C VAL A 87 -15.34 -12.92 37.40
N VAL A 88 -16.44 -13.45 36.86
CA VAL A 88 -17.62 -13.81 37.66
C VAL A 88 -17.26 -14.98 38.59
N PRO A 89 -17.47 -14.86 39.92
CA PRO A 89 -17.19 -15.94 40.86
C PRO A 89 -18.21 -17.08 40.72
N ASN A 90 -17.89 -18.24 41.30
CA ASN A 90 -18.76 -19.41 41.29
C ASN A 90 -18.95 -19.93 42.73
N PRO A 91 -20.11 -19.70 43.37
CA PRO A 91 -21.33 -19.10 42.82
C PRO A 91 -21.23 -17.59 42.56
N ALA A 92 -22.01 -17.09 41.61
CA ALA A 92 -22.03 -15.68 41.22
C ALA A 92 -22.69 -14.72 42.24
N LEU A 93 -23.19 -15.24 43.37
CA LEU A 93 -23.83 -14.48 44.43
C LEU A 93 -22.81 -14.18 45.54
N VAL A 94 -22.24 -12.97 45.50
CA VAL A 94 -21.25 -12.52 46.49
C VAL A 94 -21.96 -12.05 47.76
N THR A 95 -21.43 -12.41 48.91
CA THR A 95 -21.94 -11.96 50.22
C THR A 95 -20.95 -11.01 50.88
N VAL A 96 -21.45 -9.84 51.28
CA VAL A 96 -20.72 -8.82 52.03
C VAL A 96 -21.21 -8.81 53.47
N THR A 97 -20.28 -8.82 54.41
CA THR A 97 -20.56 -8.81 55.86
C THR A 97 -19.97 -7.55 56.50
N ALA A 98 -20.75 -6.92 57.38
CA ALA A 98 -20.34 -5.86 58.27
C ALA A 98 -20.34 -6.39 59.71
N THR A 99 -19.20 -6.37 60.39
CA THR A 99 -19.07 -6.74 61.81
C THR A 99 -18.96 -5.48 62.66
N SER A 100 -19.69 -5.39 63.76
CA SER A 100 -19.66 -4.24 64.66
C SER A 100 -18.29 -4.11 65.34
N GLN A 101 -17.77 -2.88 65.40
CA GLN A 101 -16.57 -2.57 66.19
C GLN A 101 -16.87 -2.34 67.68
N ALA A 102 -18.15 -2.32 68.09
CA ALA A 102 -18.57 -2.26 69.49
C ALA A 102 -18.69 -3.65 70.12
N ASP A 103 -19.13 -4.64 69.36
CA ASP A 103 -19.17 -6.06 69.74
C ASP A 103 -18.82 -6.91 68.51
N PRO A 104 -17.57 -7.40 68.39
CA PRO A 104 -17.13 -8.25 67.27
C PRO A 104 -17.90 -9.57 67.12
N THR A 105 -18.73 -9.96 68.09
CA THR A 105 -19.63 -11.12 67.97
C THR A 105 -20.93 -10.80 67.22
N LYS A 106 -21.14 -9.54 66.80
CA LYS A 106 -22.34 -9.09 66.09
C LYS A 106 -21.99 -8.64 64.67
N SER A 107 -22.62 -9.28 63.70
CA SER A 107 -22.48 -8.93 62.29
C SER A 107 -23.83 -9.01 61.56
N GLY A 108 -23.89 -8.35 60.41
CA GLY A 108 -24.99 -8.43 59.47
C GLY A 108 -24.43 -8.57 58.07
N SER A 109 -25.17 -9.24 57.19
CA SER A 109 -24.74 -9.52 55.81
C SER A 109 -25.79 -9.10 54.80
N GLY A 110 -25.32 -8.73 53.60
CA GLY A 110 -26.13 -8.52 52.41
C GLY A 110 -25.42 -9.11 51.20
N SER A 111 -26.17 -9.46 50.16
CA SER A 111 -25.61 -10.12 48.97
C SER A 111 -25.91 -9.34 47.69
N ILE A 112 -25.08 -9.56 46.67
CA ILE A 112 -25.22 -8.97 45.34
C ILE A 112 -24.78 -9.99 44.28
N THR A 113 -25.53 -10.10 43.20
CA THR A 113 -25.16 -11.01 42.09
C THR A 113 -24.16 -10.31 41.18
N VAL A 114 -22.95 -10.84 41.06
CA VAL A 114 -21.99 -10.39 40.05
C VAL A 114 -22.42 -10.95 38.69
N THR A 115 -22.76 -10.08 37.74
CA THR A 115 -23.09 -10.48 36.37
C THR A 115 -21.87 -10.40 35.47
N GLY A 116 -21.78 -11.32 34.51
CA GLY A 116 -20.77 -11.23 33.46
C GLY A 116 -20.98 -9.99 32.58
N THR A 117 -19.89 -9.46 32.03
CA THR A 117 -19.98 -8.55 30.89
C THR A 117 -20.74 -9.26 29.77
N SER A 118 -21.69 -8.55 29.15
CA SER A 118 -22.69 -9.14 28.26
C SER A 118 -22.05 -10.01 27.17
N SER A 119 -22.29 -11.32 27.23
CA SER A 119 -21.56 -12.32 26.44
C SER A 119 -22.07 -12.46 24.99
N ASN A 120 -23.10 -11.70 24.62
CA ASN A 120 -23.69 -11.69 23.28
C ASN A 120 -23.59 -10.32 22.58
N ILE A 121 -22.57 -9.50 22.90
CA ILE A 121 -22.29 -8.29 22.14
C ILE A 121 -21.93 -8.68 20.70
N THR A 122 -22.77 -8.27 19.74
CA THR A 122 -22.53 -8.46 18.31
C THR A 122 -22.36 -7.11 17.63
N VAL A 123 -21.57 -7.08 16.56
CA VAL A 123 -21.32 -5.90 15.74
C VAL A 123 -21.51 -6.29 14.28
N VAL A 124 -22.34 -5.54 13.55
CA VAL A 124 -22.57 -5.76 12.10
C VAL A 124 -22.18 -4.50 11.35
N VAL A 125 -21.28 -4.63 10.37
CA VAL A 125 -20.85 -3.53 9.50
C VAL A 125 -21.68 -3.53 8.22
N SER A 126 -22.11 -2.35 7.78
CA SER A 126 -22.88 -2.11 6.56
C SER A 126 -22.36 -0.87 5.81
N PRO A 127 -22.46 -0.79 4.47
CA PRO A 127 -22.92 -1.84 3.55
C PRO A 127 -21.95 -3.03 3.51
N SER A 128 -22.46 -4.20 3.10
CA SER A 128 -21.63 -5.39 2.88
C SER A 128 -21.03 -5.40 1.47
N SER A 129 -19.75 -5.76 1.37
CA SER A 129 -19.04 -5.94 0.09
C SER A 129 -19.08 -4.75 -0.90
N PRO A 130 -18.97 -3.47 -0.48
CA PRO A 130 -18.98 -2.35 -1.42
C PRO A 130 -17.75 -2.36 -2.34
N THR A 131 -17.91 -1.75 -3.51
CA THR A 131 -16.81 -1.44 -4.43
C THR A 131 -16.57 0.07 -4.43
N VAL A 132 -15.32 0.49 -4.24
CA VAL A 132 -14.95 1.91 -4.06
C VAL A 132 -13.87 2.28 -5.09
N PRO A 133 -14.03 3.39 -5.84
CA PRO A 133 -13.01 3.85 -6.78
C PRO A 133 -11.84 4.54 -6.10
N ASN A 134 -10.75 4.74 -6.83
CA ASN A 134 -9.62 5.57 -6.40
C ASN A 134 -10.13 6.96 -5.99
N PHE A 135 -9.59 7.51 -4.88
CA PHE A 135 -10.06 8.74 -4.24
C PHE A 135 -11.54 8.74 -3.79
N GLY A 136 -12.28 7.65 -3.99
CA GLY A 136 -13.69 7.52 -3.67
C GLY A 136 -13.98 7.49 -2.17
N ARG A 137 -15.24 7.69 -1.80
CA ARG A 137 -15.69 7.73 -0.40
C ARG A 137 -16.79 6.70 -0.17
N GLN A 138 -16.78 6.04 1.00
CA GLN A 138 -17.83 5.10 1.42
C GLN A 138 -18.15 5.33 2.89
N GLN A 139 -19.42 5.63 3.19
CA GLN A 139 -19.90 5.64 4.57
C GLN A 139 -20.13 4.20 5.06
N PHE A 140 -19.53 3.81 6.18
CA PHE A 140 -19.82 2.58 6.89
C PHE A 140 -20.58 2.85 8.19
N ASN A 141 -21.57 2.01 8.48
CA ASN A 141 -22.35 2.05 9.71
C ASN A 141 -22.17 0.74 10.47
N ALA A 142 -21.88 0.83 11.77
CA ALA A 142 -21.79 -0.32 12.66
C ALA A 142 -23.03 -0.41 13.55
N ALA A 143 -23.79 -1.49 13.44
CA ALA A 143 -24.88 -1.83 14.35
C ALA A 143 -24.32 -2.68 15.50
N VAL A 144 -24.25 -2.13 16.70
CA VAL A 144 -23.84 -2.85 17.92
C VAL A 144 -25.09 -3.25 18.70
N SER A 145 -25.16 -4.51 19.14
CA SER A 145 -26.24 -5.01 20.01
C SER A 145 -25.68 -5.71 21.24
N GLY A 146 -26.53 -6.07 22.22
CA GLY A 146 -26.13 -6.73 23.46
C GLY A 146 -25.49 -5.80 24.51
N THR A 147 -25.41 -4.50 24.26
CA THR A 147 -24.82 -3.47 25.14
C THR A 147 -25.51 -2.12 24.95
N SER A 148 -25.46 -1.25 25.96
CA SER A 148 -25.89 0.15 25.87
C SER A 148 -24.81 1.09 25.30
N ASN A 149 -23.53 0.72 25.38
CA ASN A 149 -22.45 1.44 24.71
C ASN A 149 -22.29 0.89 23.28
N THR A 150 -22.83 1.64 22.31
CA THR A 150 -22.81 1.30 20.88
C THR A 150 -21.64 1.88 20.11
N ALA A 151 -20.68 2.55 20.78
CA ALA A 151 -19.52 3.13 20.13
C ALA A 151 -18.54 2.05 19.62
N VAL A 152 -17.83 2.36 18.52
CA VAL A 152 -16.87 1.45 17.88
C VAL A 152 -15.56 2.15 17.53
N ASN A 153 -14.49 1.37 17.47
CA ASN A 153 -13.20 1.76 16.90
C ASN A 153 -13.06 1.15 15.50
N TRP A 154 -12.75 1.98 14.50
CA TRP A 154 -12.62 1.55 13.11
C TRP A 154 -11.16 1.25 12.71
N SER A 155 -10.96 0.21 11.90
CA SER A 155 -9.67 -0.12 11.29
C SER A 155 -9.82 -0.57 9.82
N VAL A 156 -8.74 -0.39 9.05
CA VAL A 156 -8.59 -0.86 7.66
C VAL A 156 -7.40 -1.81 7.63
N ASN A 157 -7.60 -3.05 7.15
CA ASN A 157 -6.60 -4.12 7.18
C ASN A 157 -5.93 -4.27 8.56
N GLY A 158 -6.71 -4.13 9.64
CA GLY A 158 -6.22 -4.20 11.03
C GLY A 158 -5.50 -2.96 11.55
N THR A 159 -5.16 -1.98 10.69
CA THR A 159 -4.57 -0.69 11.11
C THR A 159 -5.67 0.26 11.60
N PRO A 160 -5.66 0.72 12.86
CA PRO A 160 -6.64 1.70 13.37
C PRO A 160 -6.62 2.98 12.52
N GLY A 161 -7.78 3.45 12.07
CA GLY A 161 -7.90 4.61 11.17
C GLY A 161 -7.37 4.41 9.74
N GLY A 162 -6.62 3.35 9.44
CA GLY A 162 -6.11 3.02 8.11
C GLY A 162 -4.73 3.60 7.76
N SER A 163 -4.41 3.68 6.47
CA SER A 163 -3.08 4.05 5.99
C SER A 163 -3.08 4.61 4.56
N LEU A 164 -2.00 5.30 4.15
CA LEU A 164 -1.82 5.80 2.78
C LEU A 164 -1.92 4.71 1.71
N GLN A 165 -1.56 3.46 2.04
CA GLN A 165 -1.67 2.35 1.09
C GLN A 165 -3.12 1.91 0.90
N PHE A 166 -3.88 1.70 1.98
CA PHE A 166 -5.22 1.08 1.91
C PHE A 166 -6.38 2.07 2.09
N GLY A 167 -6.10 3.37 2.15
CA GLY A 167 -7.09 4.39 2.48
C GLY A 167 -7.32 4.51 3.99
N PHE A 168 -8.07 5.53 4.38
CA PHE A 168 -8.31 5.89 5.78
C PHE A 168 -9.80 5.81 6.13
N ILE A 169 -10.11 5.52 7.39
CA ILE A 169 -11.47 5.53 7.94
C ILE A 169 -11.54 6.44 9.18
N SER A 170 -12.52 7.32 9.18
CA SER A 170 -12.82 8.22 10.30
C SER A 170 -13.53 7.51 11.46
N SER A 171 -13.56 8.13 12.63
CA SER A 171 -14.31 7.63 13.79
C SER A 171 -15.81 7.50 13.54
N SER A 172 -16.37 8.30 12.62
CA SER A 172 -17.77 8.21 12.17
C SER A 172 -18.00 7.15 11.08
N GLY A 173 -17.00 6.35 10.70
CA GLY A 173 -17.13 5.29 9.71
C GLY A 173 -17.06 5.75 8.24
N LEU A 174 -16.86 7.04 7.96
CA LEU A 174 -16.58 7.51 6.60
C LEU A 174 -15.17 7.07 6.19
N TYR A 175 -15.09 6.17 5.22
CA TYR A 175 -13.87 5.69 4.56
C TYR A 175 -13.55 6.51 3.31
N PHE A 176 -12.27 6.68 3.05
CA PHE A 176 -11.69 7.36 1.90
C PHE A 176 -10.67 6.43 1.23
N GLY A 177 -10.89 6.11 -0.05
CA GLY A 177 -10.02 5.25 -0.85
C GLY A 177 -8.66 5.89 -1.15
N PRO A 178 -7.59 5.09 -1.33
CA PRO A 178 -6.30 5.60 -1.79
C PRO A 178 -6.40 6.11 -3.24
N GLY A 179 -5.46 6.96 -3.65
CA GLY A 179 -5.43 7.48 -5.03
C GLY A 179 -5.06 6.45 -6.11
N GLY A 180 -4.55 5.29 -5.70
CA GLY A 180 -3.99 4.23 -6.55
C GLY A 180 -4.26 2.89 -5.90
N VAL A 181 -4.72 1.89 -6.66
CA VAL A 181 -5.05 0.56 -6.12
C VAL A 181 -3.75 -0.19 -5.78
N PRO A 182 -3.58 -0.70 -4.55
CA PRO A 182 -2.40 -1.49 -4.16
C PRO A 182 -2.40 -2.89 -4.78
N THR A 183 -2.15 -2.98 -6.07
CA THR A 183 -1.83 -4.23 -6.75
C THR A 183 -0.38 -4.63 -6.45
N LYS A 184 -0.10 -5.92 -6.51
CA LYS A 184 1.24 -6.45 -6.77
C LYS A 184 1.12 -7.40 -7.95
N SER A 185 2.04 -7.33 -8.91
CA SER A 185 2.24 -8.45 -9.83
C SER A 185 2.67 -9.68 -9.02
N ASN A 186 2.15 -10.84 -9.37
CA ASN A 186 2.59 -12.12 -8.80
C ASN A 186 3.88 -12.66 -9.47
N GLY A 187 4.50 -11.93 -10.40
CA GLY A 187 5.65 -12.37 -11.19
C GLY A 187 5.32 -13.39 -12.31
N SER A 188 4.06 -13.81 -12.37
CA SER A 188 3.50 -14.80 -13.31
C SER A 188 2.40 -14.22 -14.19
N GLY A 189 2.26 -12.89 -14.22
CA GLY A 189 1.33 -12.16 -15.10
C GLY A 189 -0.12 -12.15 -14.62
N GLY A 190 -0.36 -12.24 -13.31
CA GLY A 190 -1.69 -12.23 -12.71
C GLY A 190 -1.86 -11.17 -11.63
N VAL A 191 -2.83 -10.26 -11.83
CA VAL A 191 -3.23 -9.27 -10.81
C VAL A 191 -4.09 -9.93 -9.74
N SER A 192 -3.64 -9.86 -8.48
CA SER A 192 -4.51 -10.09 -7.32
C SER A 192 -5.47 -8.90 -7.16
N THR A 193 -6.78 -9.14 -7.25
CA THR A 193 -7.79 -8.11 -6.99
C THR A 193 -7.67 -7.60 -5.55
N THR A 194 -7.34 -6.32 -5.38
CA THR A 194 -7.08 -5.74 -4.05
C THR A 194 -8.38 -5.53 -3.27
N THR A 195 -8.81 -6.59 -2.60
CA THR A 195 -9.75 -6.50 -1.50
C THR A 195 -9.04 -6.06 -0.22
N LEU A 196 -9.74 -5.30 0.61
CA LEU A 196 -9.33 -4.93 1.96
C LEU A 196 -10.45 -5.20 2.96
N THR A 197 -10.13 -5.26 4.24
CA THR A 197 -11.12 -5.47 5.30
C THR A 197 -11.30 -4.19 6.10
N VAL A 198 -12.54 -3.69 6.16
CA VAL A 198 -12.95 -2.66 7.13
C VAL A 198 -13.54 -3.36 8.34
N THR A 199 -13.06 -3.04 9.54
CA THR A 199 -13.52 -3.65 10.81
C THR A 199 -13.95 -2.59 11.80
N ALA A 200 -15.10 -2.80 12.43
CA ALA A 200 -15.55 -2.09 13.63
C ALA A 200 -15.40 -2.99 14.86
N VAL A 201 -14.65 -2.54 15.86
CA VAL A 201 -14.51 -3.22 17.16
C VAL A 201 -15.31 -2.45 18.21
N SER A 202 -16.13 -3.13 19.01
CA SER A 202 -16.94 -2.48 20.05
C SER A 202 -16.06 -1.87 21.15
N GLN A 203 -16.36 -0.63 21.56
CA GLN A 203 -15.75 -0.02 22.74
C GLN A 203 -16.27 -0.65 24.05
N ALA A 204 -17.38 -1.40 24.01
CA ALA A 204 -17.89 -2.16 25.15
C ALA A 204 -17.21 -3.53 25.33
N SER A 205 -16.60 -4.08 24.28
CA SER A 205 -15.78 -5.29 24.35
C SER A 205 -14.84 -5.40 23.15
N ALA A 206 -13.53 -5.43 23.41
CA ALA A 206 -12.51 -5.56 22.38
C ALA A 206 -12.54 -6.90 21.62
N SER A 207 -13.22 -7.93 22.15
CA SER A 207 -13.43 -9.21 21.44
C SER A 207 -14.66 -9.20 20.53
N ALA A 208 -15.58 -8.24 20.69
CA ALA A 208 -16.76 -8.11 19.85
C ALA A 208 -16.46 -7.18 18.67
N SER A 209 -16.42 -7.75 17.46
CA SER A 209 -16.16 -6.99 16.23
C SER A 209 -17.00 -7.49 15.07
N GLY A 210 -17.20 -6.60 14.10
CA GLY A 210 -17.85 -6.87 12.83
C GLY A 210 -16.99 -6.33 11.71
N SER A 211 -16.95 -7.02 10.58
CA SER A 211 -16.10 -6.63 9.45
C SER A 211 -16.81 -6.80 8.12
N THR A 212 -16.29 -6.10 7.11
CA THR A 212 -16.72 -6.32 5.73
C THR A 212 -15.53 -6.16 4.77
N THR A 213 -15.58 -6.91 3.68
CA THR A 213 -14.64 -6.78 2.57
C THR A 213 -15.01 -5.56 1.74
N VAL A 214 -14.02 -4.81 1.25
CA VAL A 214 -14.20 -3.73 0.28
C VAL A 214 -13.34 -4.04 -0.94
N THR A 215 -13.90 -3.90 -2.14
CA THR A 215 -13.14 -4.04 -3.39
C THR A 215 -12.70 -2.67 -3.87
N LEU A 216 -11.39 -2.46 -4.05
CA LEU A 216 -10.89 -1.28 -4.74
C LEU A 216 -10.87 -1.52 -6.25
N MET A 217 -11.50 -0.64 -7.03
CA MET A 217 -11.61 -0.77 -8.49
C MET A 217 -11.50 0.62 -9.16
N PRO A 218 -10.49 0.89 -10.00
CA PRO A 218 -10.32 2.21 -10.60
C PRO A 218 -11.47 2.56 -11.53
N ALA A 219 -11.91 3.83 -11.55
CA ALA A 219 -12.89 4.31 -12.53
C ALA A 219 -12.40 4.12 -13.98
N ASN A 220 -11.09 4.02 -14.18
CA ASN A 220 -10.45 3.63 -15.43
C ASN A 220 -11.04 2.35 -16.05
N ARG A 221 -11.57 1.40 -15.25
CA ARG A 221 -12.15 0.14 -15.76
C ARG A 221 -13.60 0.27 -16.24
N SER A 222 -14.30 1.32 -15.85
CA SER A 222 -15.71 1.53 -16.21
C SER A 222 -15.87 1.81 -17.71
N ALA A 223 -17.04 1.44 -18.24
CA ALA A 223 -17.51 2.02 -19.48
C ALA A 223 -17.71 3.53 -19.29
N GLN A 224 -17.14 4.33 -20.18
CA GLN A 224 -17.21 5.79 -20.15
C GLN A 224 -18.39 6.31 -20.98
N PRO A 225 -18.96 7.49 -20.66
CA PRO A 225 -19.78 8.21 -21.61
C PRO A 225 -18.94 8.60 -22.84
N VAL A 226 -19.58 8.68 -24.00
CA VAL A 226 -19.00 9.24 -25.23
C VAL A 226 -19.13 10.78 -25.18
N PRO A 227 -18.08 11.56 -25.49
CA PRO A 227 -16.72 11.15 -25.86
C PRO A 227 -15.90 10.60 -24.69
N VAL A 228 -15.20 9.47 -24.87
CA VAL A 228 -14.44 8.82 -23.80
C VAL A 228 -13.12 9.54 -23.50
N ASN A 229 -12.73 9.55 -22.22
CA ASN A 229 -11.38 9.92 -21.79
C ASN A 229 -10.39 8.74 -21.92
N LEU A 230 -9.10 9.07 -21.85
CA LEU A 230 -7.97 8.14 -21.94
C LEU A 230 -7.40 7.81 -20.55
N GLY A 231 -6.38 6.96 -20.49
CA GLY A 231 -6.00 6.26 -19.25
C GLY A 231 -7.00 5.17 -18.83
N THR A 232 -8.00 4.88 -19.66
CA THR A 232 -9.10 3.96 -19.40
C THR A 232 -8.84 2.56 -19.99
N SER A 233 -9.62 1.58 -19.53
CA SER A 233 -9.67 0.23 -20.10
C SER A 233 -9.99 0.29 -21.59
N GLY A 234 -9.23 -0.47 -22.37
CA GLY A 234 -9.53 -0.71 -23.77
C GLY A 234 -8.54 -1.66 -24.42
N GLY A 235 -8.75 -1.92 -25.70
CA GLY A 235 -7.92 -2.82 -26.48
C GLY A 235 -8.61 -3.25 -27.76
N ASN A 236 -7.97 -4.15 -28.49
CA ASN A 236 -8.54 -4.72 -29.70
C ASN A 236 -9.74 -5.63 -29.37
N ALA A 237 -10.87 -5.44 -30.06
CA ALA A 237 -12.09 -6.21 -29.82
C ALA A 237 -11.98 -7.70 -30.22
N ASN A 238 -10.86 -8.16 -30.75
CA ASN A 238 -10.56 -9.56 -31.08
C ASN A 238 -9.52 -10.18 -30.11
N ASP A 239 -9.09 -9.48 -29.06
CA ASP A 239 -8.07 -9.98 -28.13
C ASP A 239 -8.63 -10.93 -27.05
N SER A 240 -9.09 -12.08 -27.51
CA SER A 240 -9.64 -13.15 -26.68
C SER A 240 -9.26 -14.53 -27.23
N SER A 241 -9.13 -15.52 -26.35
CA SER A 241 -8.99 -16.93 -26.71
C SER A 241 -10.08 -17.76 -26.04
N THR A 242 -10.43 -18.91 -26.62
CA THR A 242 -11.38 -19.86 -26.03
C THR A 242 -10.72 -21.22 -25.89
N SER A 243 -10.72 -21.76 -24.68
CA SER A 243 -10.20 -23.10 -24.38
C SER A 243 -11.26 -23.89 -23.62
N GLY A 244 -11.79 -24.94 -24.25
CA GLY A 244 -12.97 -25.66 -23.77
C GLY A 244 -14.18 -24.72 -23.64
N ASN A 245 -14.76 -24.63 -22.45
CA ASN A 245 -15.90 -23.76 -22.15
C ASN A 245 -15.48 -22.40 -21.53
N THR A 246 -14.18 -22.12 -21.44
CA THR A 246 -13.62 -20.91 -20.83
C THR A 246 -13.16 -19.97 -21.93
N ILE A 247 -13.65 -18.72 -21.90
CA ILE A 247 -13.10 -17.62 -22.68
C ILE A 247 -12.14 -16.78 -21.82
N THR A 248 -10.95 -16.50 -22.32
CA THR A 248 -9.96 -15.61 -21.71
C THR A 248 -9.90 -14.33 -22.53
N CYS A 249 -10.00 -13.17 -21.89
CA CYS A 249 -10.07 -11.87 -22.55
C CYS A 249 -9.00 -10.92 -22.03
N CYS A 250 -8.40 -10.19 -22.96
CA CYS A 250 -7.30 -9.28 -22.70
C CYS A 250 -7.72 -7.83 -23.02
N GLY A 251 -6.75 -6.93 -22.91
CA GLY A 251 -6.95 -5.50 -22.89
C GLY A 251 -6.00 -4.84 -21.89
N GLY A 252 -5.83 -3.53 -22.05
CA GLY A 252 -4.92 -2.73 -21.25
C GLY A 252 -5.47 -1.33 -21.13
N THR A 253 -4.60 -0.34 -21.33
CA THR A 253 -4.94 1.07 -21.21
C THR A 253 -4.94 1.74 -22.58
N LEU A 254 -6.01 2.49 -22.89
CA LEU A 254 -6.04 3.47 -23.99
C LEU A 254 -5.21 4.67 -23.55
N GLY A 255 -3.93 4.68 -23.93
CA GLY A 255 -2.89 5.44 -23.24
C GLY A 255 -3.00 6.95 -23.31
N SER A 256 -2.93 7.47 -24.53
CA SER A 256 -2.84 8.91 -24.81
C SER A 256 -3.26 9.21 -26.24
N LEU A 257 -3.54 10.48 -26.53
CA LEU A 257 -3.95 10.95 -27.85
C LEU A 257 -2.75 11.52 -28.59
N VAL A 258 -2.52 11.11 -29.83
CA VAL A 258 -1.49 11.66 -30.70
C VAL A 258 -2.08 12.14 -32.02
N VAL A 259 -1.50 13.21 -32.58
CA VAL A 259 -1.90 13.77 -33.88
C VAL A 259 -0.80 13.56 -34.92
N ARG A 260 -1.21 13.20 -36.15
CA ARG A 260 -0.33 13.07 -37.32
C ARG A 260 -1.06 13.57 -38.56
N GLY A 261 -0.56 14.65 -39.16
CA GLY A 261 -1.18 15.24 -40.35
C GLY A 261 -2.62 15.74 -40.13
N GLY A 262 -2.93 16.22 -38.92
CA GLY A 262 -4.27 16.64 -38.50
C GLY A 262 -5.17 15.52 -37.97
N THR A 263 -4.94 14.26 -38.36
CA THR A 263 -5.70 13.11 -37.87
C THR A 263 -5.27 12.72 -36.45
N GLN A 264 -6.25 12.51 -35.56
CA GLN A 264 -6.04 12.03 -34.19
C GLN A 264 -6.07 10.49 -34.10
N TYR A 265 -5.20 9.94 -33.26
CA TYR A 265 -5.06 8.51 -33.00
C TYR A 265 -4.89 8.24 -31.50
N ILE A 266 -5.50 7.17 -30.98
CA ILE A 266 -5.15 6.61 -29.67
C ILE A 266 -3.80 5.90 -29.80
N LEU A 267 -2.85 6.25 -28.92
CA LEU A 267 -1.59 5.53 -28.71
C LEU A 267 -1.70 4.58 -27.51
N SER A 268 -1.26 3.34 -27.70
CA SER A 268 -1.08 2.30 -26.66
C SER A 268 -0.05 1.28 -27.16
N ASN A 269 0.11 0.11 -26.52
CA ASN A 269 1.07 -0.91 -26.93
C ASN A 269 0.61 -1.75 -28.14
N THR A 270 1.56 -2.36 -28.86
CA THR A 270 1.29 -3.41 -29.85
C THR A 270 0.60 -4.60 -29.19
N HIS A 271 1.02 -5.01 -28.00
CA HIS A 271 0.38 -6.13 -27.31
C HIS A 271 -1.05 -5.83 -26.81
N ILE A 272 -1.55 -4.59 -26.91
CA ILE A 272 -2.91 -4.17 -26.47
C ILE A 272 -3.83 -3.82 -27.66
N LEU A 273 -3.34 -3.10 -28.67
CA LEU A 273 -4.14 -2.75 -29.86
C LEU A 273 -3.96 -3.72 -31.03
N ALA A 274 -2.83 -4.44 -31.06
CA ALA A 274 -2.43 -5.28 -32.18
C ALA A 274 -2.14 -6.75 -31.81
N ARG A 275 -2.61 -7.19 -30.63
CA ARG A 275 -2.74 -8.62 -30.24
C ARG A 275 -1.43 -9.42 -30.31
N SER A 276 -0.32 -8.81 -29.89
CA SER A 276 1.04 -9.39 -29.99
C SER A 276 1.40 -9.83 -31.42
N ASP A 277 1.23 -8.90 -32.36
CA ASP A 277 1.45 -9.04 -33.81
C ASP A 277 0.38 -9.83 -34.59
N LEU A 278 -0.71 -10.25 -33.93
CA LEU A 278 -1.78 -11.08 -34.55
C LEU A 278 -2.95 -10.28 -35.16
N ALA A 279 -2.91 -8.95 -35.11
CA ALA A 279 -3.99 -8.10 -35.63
C ALA A 279 -3.75 -7.58 -37.05
N THR A 280 -4.83 -7.42 -37.79
CA THR A 280 -4.88 -6.74 -39.09
C THR A 280 -5.19 -5.25 -38.91
N ILE A 281 -4.59 -4.39 -39.75
CA ILE A 281 -4.97 -2.97 -39.82
C ILE A 281 -6.45 -2.85 -40.18
N GLY A 282 -7.15 -1.94 -39.50
CA GLY A 282 -8.61 -1.79 -39.55
C GLY A 282 -9.38 -2.56 -38.46
N GLU A 283 -8.72 -3.38 -37.63
CA GLU A 283 -9.41 -4.03 -36.50
C GLU A 283 -9.91 -3.00 -35.46
N PRO A 284 -11.15 -3.15 -34.94
CA PRO A 284 -11.75 -2.17 -34.04
C PRO A 284 -11.17 -2.23 -32.63
N ILE A 285 -10.90 -1.04 -32.07
CA ILE A 285 -10.46 -0.82 -30.70
C ILE A 285 -11.64 -0.32 -29.88
N ILE A 286 -11.86 -0.94 -28.72
CA ILE A 286 -13.07 -0.74 -27.90
C ILE A 286 -12.77 -0.16 -26.52
N GLN A 287 -13.77 0.55 -25.98
CA GLN A 287 -13.85 1.05 -24.61
C GLN A 287 -15.18 0.57 -23.97
N PRO A 288 -15.18 -0.11 -22.81
CA PRO A 288 -14.00 -0.67 -22.13
C PRO A 288 -13.42 -1.87 -22.91
N GLY A 289 -12.26 -2.38 -22.49
CA GLY A 289 -11.63 -3.56 -23.10
C GLY A 289 -12.38 -4.84 -22.79
N LEU A 290 -12.21 -5.90 -23.60
CA LEU A 290 -12.92 -7.19 -23.42
C LEU A 290 -12.80 -7.75 -21.99
N VAL A 291 -11.64 -7.57 -21.37
CA VAL A 291 -11.32 -7.97 -19.99
C VAL A 291 -12.23 -7.32 -18.92
N ASP A 292 -12.79 -6.13 -19.16
CA ASP A 292 -13.75 -5.48 -18.25
C ASP A 292 -15.19 -5.43 -18.84
N ALA A 293 -15.35 -5.65 -20.15
CA ALA A 293 -16.63 -5.73 -20.86
C ALA A 293 -17.32 -7.12 -20.77
N ASN A 294 -17.01 -7.91 -19.72
CA ASN A 294 -17.44 -9.31 -19.55
C ASN A 294 -17.22 -10.18 -20.81
N CYS A 295 -16.08 -10.03 -21.49
CA CYS A 295 -15.77 -10.67 -22.78
C CYS A 295 -16.73 -10.36 -23.94
N SER A 296 -17.68 -9.42 -23.79
CA SER A 296 -18.70 -9.14 -24.81
C SER A 296 -18.46 -7.81 -25.51
N LYS A 297 -18.27 -7.86 -26.84
CA LYS A 297 -18.22 -6.67 -27.70
C LYS A 297 -19.48 -5.80 -27.61
N THR A 298 -20.62 -6.37 -27.19
CA THR A 298 -21.89 -5.64 -27.04
C THR A 298 -21.97 -4.79 -25.77
N GLN A 299 -20.99 -4.90 -24.88
CA GLN A 299 -20.88 -4.10 -23.65
C GLN A 299 -19.81 -2.99 -23.77
N ALA A 300 -19.37 -2.69 -25.00
CA ALA A 300 -18.32 -1.72 -25.29
C ALA A 300 -18.59 -0.96 -26.60
N THR A 301 -18.11 0.29 -26.65
CA THR A 301 -18.15 1.16 -27.83
C THR A 301 -16.87 0.97 -28.63
N THR A 302 -16.93 0.94 -29.97
CA THR A 302 -15.74 1.03 -30.82
C THR A 302 -15.32 2.49 -30.94
N VAL A 303 -14.17 2.85 -30.37
CA VAL A 303 -13.71 4.25 -30.24
C VAL A 303 -12.57 4.60 -31.21
N ALA A 304 -11.90 3.59 -31.77
CA ALA A 304 -10.86 3.77 -32.77
C ALA A 304 -10.70 2.52 -33.66
N ASN A 305 -9.96 2.61 -34.77
CA ASN A 305 -9.61 1.48 -35.64
C ASN A 305 -8.09 1.38 -35.82
N LEU A 306 -7.50 0.20 -35.60
CA LEU A 306 -6.06 -0.01 -35.65
C LEU A 306 -5.47 0.48 -36.98
N SER A 307 -4.44 1.34 -36.93
CA SER A 307 -3.93 2.06 -38.11
C SER A 307 -2.46 1.77 -38.43
N GLN A 308 -1.62 1.58 -37.41
CA GLN A 308 -0.22 1.18 -37.56
C GLN A 308 0.27 0.60 -36.23
N PHE A 309 1.14 -0.40 -36.26
CA PHE A 309 1.80 -0.93 -35.06
C PHE A 309 3.25 -1.33 -35.37
N TYR A 310 4.07 -1.37 -34.33
CA TYR A 310 5.42 -1.92 -34.40
C TYR A 310 5.35 -3.45 -34.19
N ASN A 311 5.91 -4.25 -35.10
CA ASN A 311 5.92 -5.71 -34.95
C ASN A 311 7.00 -6.15 -33.93
N LEU A 312 6.58 -6.70 -32.79
CA LEU A 312 7.44 -6.99 -31.64
C LEU A 312 8.50 -8.03 -31.99
N GLU A 313 8.09 -9.11 -32.64
CA GLU A 313 8.93 -10.24 -33.00
C GLU A 313 9.88 -9.88 -34.17
N THR A 314 9.35 -9.53 -35.34
CA THR A 314 10.12 -9.37 -36.58
C THR A 314 10.59 -7.94 -36.87
N GLY A 315 10.11 -6.94 -36.13
CA GLY A 315 10.45 -5.53 -36.35
C GLY A 315 11.94 -5.20 -36.09
N PRO A 316 12.49 -4.20 -36.81
CA PRO A 316 13.91 -3.84 -36.75
C PRO A 316 14.28 -3.02 -35.50
N VAL A 317 15.52 -3.20 -35.01
CA VAL A 317 16.05 -2.42 -33.89
C VAL A 317 16.20 -0.92 -34.22
N PRO A 318 16.03 0.00 -33.24
CA PRO A 318 15.66 -0.24 -31.84
C PRO A 318 14.18 -0.61 -31.70
N LYS A 319 13.89 -1.69 -30.95
CA LYS A 319 12.52 -2.16 -30.75
C LYS A 319 11.73 -1.21 -29.82
N ILE A 320 10.42 -1.09 -30.06
CA ILE A 320 9.43 -0.43 -29.19
C ILE A 320 8.19 -1.33 -29.08
N ASP A 321 7.28 -1.05 -28.15
CA ASP A 321 5.99 -1.74 -28.06
C ASP A 321 4.87 -0.71 -28.14
N ALA A 322 4.48 -0.37 -29.37
CA ALA A 322 3.56 0.72 -29.64
C ALA A 322 2.70 0.49 -30.88
N ALA A 323 1.44 0.91 -30.77
CA ALA A 323 0.44 0.91 -31.82
C ALA A 323 -0.41 2.19 -31.76
N ILE A 324 -0.86 2.66 -32.92
CA ILE A 324 -1.81 3.75 -33.06
C ILE A 324 -3.10 3.28 -33.75
N ALA A 325 -4.24 3.77 -33.27
CA ALA A 325 -5.55 3.50 -33.83
C ALA A 325 -6.30 4.82 -34.08
N GLN A 326 -6.77 5.04 -35.30
CA GLN A 326 -7.44 6.28 -35.71
C GLN A 326 -8.78 6.41 -34.99
N VAL A 327 -8.98 7.55 -34.33
CA VAL A 327 -10.19 7.86 -33.56
C VAL A 327 -11.43 7.85 -34.44
N VAL A 328 -12.53 7.27 -33.93
CA VAL A 328 -13.86 7.46 -34.51
C VAL A 328 -14.39 8.82 -34.06
N SER A 329 -14.82 9.65 -35.02
CA SER A 329 -15.11 11.06 -34.79
C SER A 329 -16.29 11.25 -33.83
N GLY A 330 -16.00 11.77 -32.63
CA GLY A 330 -16.96 12.02 -31.56
C GLY A 330 -16.90 11.00 -30.41
N ASP A 331 -16.28 9.84 -30.62
CA ASP A 331 -16.24 8.77 -29.60
C ASP A 331 -15.10 8.93 -28.58
N VAL A 332 -14.09 9.78 -28.85
CA VAL A 332 -12.95 10.07 -27.95
C VAL A 332 -12.83 11.57 -27.72
N SER A 333 -12.44 11.96 -26.51
CA SER A 333 -12.23 13.35 -26.13
C SER A 333 -11.07 13.98 -26.91
N THR A 334 -11.39 14.97 -27.74
CA THR A 334 -10.44 15.57 -28.70
C THR A 334 -9.34 16.41 -28.06
N THR A 335 -9.42 16.68 -26.75
CA THR A 335 -8.39 17.37 -25.96
C THR A 335 -7.21 16.46 -25.60
N GLY A 336 -7.41 15.14 -25.61
CA GLY A 336 -6.44 14.17 -25.09
C GLY A 336 -6.53 13.94 -23.58
N ALA A 337 -7.64 14.31 -22.93
CA ALA A 337 -7.83 14.16 -21.49
C ALA A 337 -7.64 12.71 -20.99
N ILE A 338 -6.89 12.57 -19.89
CA ILE A 338 -6.57 11.31 -19.22
C ILE A 338 -7.18 11.31 -17.82
N GLU A 339 -7.85 10.22 -17.45
CA GLU A 339 -8.50 10.03 -16.14
C GLU A 339 -7.55 10.30 -14.98
N TYR A 340 -8.03 11.02 -13.97
CA TYR A 340 -7.29 11.44 -12.76
C TYR A 340 -6.01 12.27 -12.97
N LEU A 341 -5.66 12.72 -14.19
CA LEU A 341 -4.35 13.34 -14.44
C LEU A 341 -4.26 14.82 -14.03
N GLY A 342 -5.39 15.53 -13.91
CA GLY A 342 -5.43 16.98 -13.87
C GLY A 342 -4.87 17.69 -12.63
N ALA A 343 -4.86 19.02 -12.74
CA ALA A 343 -4.36 19.93 -11.70
C ALA A 343 -5.39 20.34 -10.64
N THR A 344 -6.64 19.89 -10.75
CA THR A 344 -7.74 20.24 -9.82
C THR A 344 -8.56 19.02 -9.43
N THR A 345 -9.37 19.14 -8.38
CA THR A 345 -10.29 18.10 -7.91
C THR A 345 -11.76 18.53 -8.00
N ASP A 346 -12.65 17.55 -8.06
CA ASP A 346 -14.07 17.76 -7.81
C ASP A 346 -14.35 18.12 -6.32
N ALA A 347 -15.64 18.31 -5.98
CA ALA A 347 -16.07 18.57 -4.61
C ALA A 347 -15.82 17.41 -3.62
N ASN A 348 -15.51 16.20 -4.12
CA ASN A 348 -15.15 15.04 -3.32
C ASN A 348 -13.62 14.85 -3.18
N GLY A 349 -12.80 15.71 -3.78
CA GLY A 349 -11.34 15.58 -3.75
C GLY A 349 -10.79 14.55 -4.74
N VAL A 350 -11.60 14.12 -5.71
CA VAL A 350 -11.19 13.24 -6.82
C VAL A 350 -10.53 14.10 -7.90
N PRO A 351 -9.30 13.81 -8.35
CA PRO A 351 -8.67 14.54 -9.45
C PRO A 351 -9.51 14.50 -10.73
N ILE A 352 -9.72 15.67 -11.34
CA ILE A 352 -10.48 15.79 -12.60
C ILE A 352 -9.61 15.29 -13.76
N PRO A 353 -10.18 14.60 -14.78
CA PRO A 353 -9.45 14.24 -15.99
C PRO A 353 -8.95 15.48 -16.75
N ASP A 354 -7.69 15.47 -17.19
CA ASP A 354 -7.09 16.57 -17.96
C ASP A 354 -6.05 16.02 -18.93
N ALA A 355 -5.68 16.81 -19.93
CA ALA A 355 -4.80 16.37 -21.00
C ALA A 355 -3.31 16.62 -20.65
N PRO A 356 -2.39 15.71 -21.00
CA PRO A 356 -0.94 15.91 -20.76
C PRO A 356 -0.44 17.16 -21.49
N ASN A 357 0.77 17.63 -21.18
CA ASN A 357 1.35 18.76 -21.94
C ASN A 357 1.54 18.36 -23.42
N GLY A 358 1.07 19.21 -24.34
CA GLY A 358 1.11 18.92 -25.77
C GLY A 358 2.52 18.92 -26.38
N GLY A 359 2.69 18.23 -27.51
CA GLY A 359 3.94 18.29 -28.29
C GLY A 359 4.78 17.00 -28.27
N PRO A 360 6.12 17.08 -28.27
CA PRO A 360 7.00 15.91 -28.44
C PRO A 360 7.28 15.10 -27.16
N GLY A 361 6.90 15.63 -25.99
CA GLY A 361 7.34 15.11 -24.69
C GLY A 361 8.80 15.47 -24.36
N VAL A 362 9.30 14.92 -23.24
CA VAL A 362 10.62 15.18 -22.68
C VAL A 362 11.44 13.89 -22.53
N ALA A 363 12.76 14.02 -22.47
CA ALA A 363 13.64 12.89 -22.20
C ALA A 363 13.61 12.53 -20.70
N ALA A 364 13.50 11.24 -20.39
CA ALA A 364 13.58 10.75 -19.02
C ALA A 364 14.98 10.98 -18.42
N THR A 365 15.04 11.50 -17.20
CA THR A 365 16.28 11.64 -16.41
C THR A 365 16.17 10.85 -15.11
N ILE A 366 17.31 10.45 -14.55
CA ILE A 366 17.36 9.78 -13.24
C ILE A 366 16.90 10.79 -12.17
N ASN A 367 16.13 10.31 -11.20
CA ASN A 367 15.43 11.10 -10.18
C ASN A 367 14.26 11.97 -10.71
N MET A 368 13.82 11.81 -11.97
CA MET A 368 12.62 12.46 -12.47
C MET A 368 11.36 11.90 -11.80
N ALA A 369 10.61 12.75 -11.09
CA ALA A 369 9.33 12.39 -10.47
C ALA A 369 8.23 12.25 -11.54
N VAL A 370 7.63 11.06 -11.64
CA VAL A 370 6.67 10.68 -12.69
C VAL A 370 5.35 10.13 -12.14
N ALA A 371 4.30 10.23 -12.94
CA ALA A 371 2.97 9.67 -12.71
C ALA A 371 2.47 8.90 -13.94
N LYS A 372 1.52 7.99 -13.75
CA LYS A 372 0.74 7.40 -14.86
C LYS A 372 -0.68 7.08 -14.38
N SER A 373 -1.67 7.22 -15.26
CA SER A 373 -3.03 6.74 -15.03
C SER A 373 -3.33 5.57 -15.96
N GLY A 374 -3.84 4.46 -15.42
CA GLY A 374 -4.02 3.21 -16.15
C GLY A 374 -5.16 2.34 -15.63
N ARG A 375 -5.59 1.40 -16.48
CA ARG A 375 -6.71 0.48 -16.22
C ARG A 375 -6.64 -0.23 -14.86
N SER A 376 -5.47 -0.76 -14.50
CA SER A 376 -5.35 -1.73 -13.41
C SER A 376 -5.13 -1.09 -12.06
N THR A 377 -4.29 -0.04 -11.98
CA THR A 377 -4.00 0.68 -10.72
C THR A 377 -4.70 2.03 -10.60
N GLY A 378 -5.19 2.62 -11.69
CA GLY A 378 -5.60 4.03 -11.75
C GLY A 378 -4.38 4.95 -11.74
N LEU A 379 -4.45 6.07 -11.03
CA LEU A 379 -3.29 6.97 -10.87
C LEU A 379 -2.25 6.35 -9.92
N THR A 380 -0.98 6.37 -10.31
CA THR A 380 0.16 6.06 -9.44
C THR A 380 1.29 7.07 -9.67
N CYS A 381 2.15 7.25 -8.67
CA CYS A 381 3.25 8.21 -8.69
C CYS A 381 4.53 7.53 -8.16
N SER A 382 5.65 7.76 -8.83
CA SER A 382 6.97 7.21 -8.49
C SER A 382 8.08 8.06 -9.14
N THR A 383 9.29 7.53 -9.28
CA THR A 383 10.48 8.21 -9.78
C THR A 383 11.22 7.32 -10.78
N VAL A 384 11.69 7.90 -11.88
CA VAL A 384 12.62 7.26 -12.82
C VAL A 384 13.95 7.01 -12.10
N PHE A 385 14.38 5.76 -11.99
CA PHE A 385 15.63 5.43 -11.27
C PHE A 385 16.73 4.88 -12.17
N SER A 386 16.38 4.41 -13.36
CA SER A 386 17.32 3.87 -14.33
C SER A 386 16.88 4.22 -15.75
N THR A 387 17.83 4.53 -16.61
CA THR A 387 17.65 4.95 -18.00
C THR A 387 18.72 4.30 -18.89
N SER A 388 18.62 4.50 -20.21
CA SER A 388 19.46 3.82 -21.20
C SER A 388 19.41 2.29 -21.13
N ILE A 389 18.35 1.72 -20.55
CA ILE A 389 18.27 0.30 -20.20
C ILE A 389 18.22 -0.55 -21.47
N THR A 390 19.08 -1.56 -21.53
CA THR A 390 18.85 -2.74 -22.36
C THR A 390 18.17 -3.79 -21.49
N THR A 391 17.05 -4.37 -21.94
CA THR A 391 16.29 -5.36 -21.15
C THR A 391 15.58 -6.37 -22.03
N SER A 392 15.49 -7.61 -21.56
CA SER A 392 14.72 -8.69 -22.18
C SER A 392 13.37 -8.81 -21.48
N VAL A 393 12.28 -8.79 -22.26
CA VAL A 393 10.90 -8.87 -21.74
C VAL A 393 10.19 -10.05 -22.38
N GLN A 394 9.49 -10.86 -21.58
CA GLN A 394 8.72 -12.00 -22.07
C GLN A 394 7.30 -11.59 -22.46
N TYR A 395 6.93 -11.92 -23.70
CA TYR A 395 5.60 -11.75 -24.29
C TYR A 395 4.92 -13.10 -24.52
N GLN A 396 3.62 -13.06 -24.84
CA GLN A 396 2.79 -14.21 -25.19
C GLN A 396 2.00 -13.94 -26.48
N LYS A 397 1.92 -14.93 -27.39
CA LYS A 397 1.19 -14.83 -28.66
C LYS A 397 -0.29 -15.16 -28.47
N GLY A 398 -1.11 -14.12 -28.36
CA GLY A 398 -2.55 -14.22 -28.14
C GLY A 398 -2.91 -14.33 -26.66
N CYS A 399 -4.14 -13.94 -26.33
CA CYS A 399 -4.57 -13.80 -24.94
C CYS A 399 -4.51 -15.13 -24.15
N GLY A 400 -3.63 -15.22 -23.15
CA GLY A 400 -3.53 -16.35 -22.20
C GLY A 400 -3.37 -17.73 -22.84
N THR A 401 -2.82 -17.80 -24.05
CA THR A 401 -2.66 -19.01 -24.88
C THR A 401 -1.41 -18.89 -25.75
N GLY A 402 -1.14 -19.86 -26.63
CA GLY A 402 -0.01 -19.79 -27.58
C GLY A 402 1.36 -19.93 -26.92
N THR A 403 2.40 -19.55 -27.67
CA THR A 403 3.79 -19.58 -27.21
C THR A 403 4.19 -18.27 -26.55
N THR A 404 5.16 -18.33 -25.63
CA THR A 404 5.86 -17.14 -25.14
C THR A 404 7.13 -16.88 -25.95
N PHE A 405 7.51 -15.61 -26.07
CA PHE A 405 8.69 -15.19 -26.83
C PHE A 405 9.39 -14.02 -26.13
N PRO A 406 10.74 -14.00 -26.07
CA PRO A 406 11.49 -12.87 -25.52
C PRO A 406 11.64 -11.76 -26.56
N VAL A 407 11.59 -10.50 -26.12
CA VAL A 407 11.90 -9.33 -26.95
C VAL A 407 12.91 -8.46 -26.20
N THR A 408 14.08 -8.26 -26.80
CA THR A 408 15.12 -7.39 -26.24
C THR A 408 14.93 -5.96 -26.73
N TYR A 409 14.87 -5.04 -25.78
CA TYR A 409 14.79 -3.59 -25.99
C TYR A 409 16.11 -2.94 -25.60
N THR A 410 16.41 -1.79 -26.19
CA THR A 410 17.58 -0.95 -25.86
C THR A 410 17.13 0.49 -25.60
N ASN A 411 17.90 1.26 -24.82
CA ASN A 411 17.59 2.64 -24.45
C ASN A 411 16.20 2.86 -23.80
N GLN A 412 15.81 1.98 -22.88
CA GLN A 412 14.52 2.05 -22.17
C GLN A 412 14.62 2.84 -20.84
N VAL A 413 13.46 3.17 -20.28
CA VAL A 413 13.28 3.85 -18.99
C VAL A 413 12.72 2.87 -17.96
N ALA A 414 13.23 2.87 -16.73
CA ALA A 414 12.60 2.19 -15.60
C ALA A 414 12.16 3.16 -14.50
N VAL A 415 10.93 2.93 -14.04
CA VAL A 415 10.30 3.62 -12.92
C VAL A 415 10.27 2.67 -11.73
N ALA A 416 10.70 3.16 -10.58
CA ALA A 416 10.92 2.33 -9.40
C ALA A 416 9.60 1.80 -8.80
N GLY A 417 9.65 0.59 -8.23
CA GLY A 417 8.62 0.05 -7.34
C GLY A 417 7.43 -0.62 -8.05
N GLY A 418 7.23 -1.92 -7.80
CA GLY A 418 6.16 -2.75 -8.38
C GLY A 418 4.73 -2.46 -7.91
N SER A 419 4.50 -1.31 -7.25
CA SER A 419 3.17 -0.71 -7.05
C SER A 419 2.89 0.46 -8.00
N PHE A 420 3.87 0.90 -8.80
CA PHE A 420 3.66 1.92 -9.82
C PHE A 420 2.80 1.40 -10.99
N SER A 421 2.81 0.10 -11.27
CA SER A 421 1.92 -0.52 -12.27
C SER A 421 1.68 -2.01 -12.00
N ALA A 422 0.63 -2.55 -12.61
CA ALA A 422 0.39 -3.99 -12.72
C ALA A 422 -0.19 -4.37 -14.10
N GLU A 423 -0.36 -5.66 -14.34
CA GLU A 423 -0.80 -6.22 -15.62
C GLU A 423 -2.12 -5.57 -16.09
N GLY A 424 -2.12 -5.00 -17.31
CA GLY A 424 -3.21 -4.20 -17.86
C GLY A 424 -3.03 -2.67 -17.75
N ASP A 425 -2.09 -2.17 -16.93
CA ASP A 425 -1.63 -0.77 -17.07
C ASP A 425 -0.78 -0.56 -18.33
N SER A 426 -0.41 -1.64 -19.03
CA SER A 426 0.13 -1.63 -20.40
C SER A 426 -0.56 -0.59 -21.28
N GLY A 427 0.24 0.28 -21.89
CA GLY A 427 -0.22 1.36 -22.76
C GLY A 427 -0.40 2.69 -22.05
N SER A 428 -0.38 2.75 -20.72
CA SER A 428 -0.46 4.01 -19.97
C SER A 428 0.67 4.96 -20.38
N LEU A 429 0.34 6.24 -20.54
CA LEU A 429 1.36 7.27 -20.67
C LEU A 429 1.96 7.58 -19.29
N ILE A 430 3.29 7.54 -19.20
CA ILE A 430 4.06 8.00 -18.05
C ILE A 430 4.43 9.46 -18.31
N VAL A 431 4.05 10.35 -17.40
CA VAL A 431 4.27 11.81 -17.47
C VAL A 431 5.05 12.32 -16.25
N THR A 432 5.64 13.51 -16.33
CA THR A 432 6.19 14.22 -15.15
C THR A 432 5.09 14.61 -14.16
N GLN A 433 5.35 14.56 -12.85
CA GLN A 433 4.38 15.00 -11.82
C GLN A 433 4.15 16.52 -11.79
N SER A 434 5.15 17.31 -12.19
CA SER A 434 5.18 18.77 -12.09
C SER A 434 4.38 19.49 -13.18
N THR A 435 4.39 18.93 -14.39
CA THR A 435 4.07 19.64 -15.64
C THR A 435 3.30 18.77 -16.63
N ALA A 436 2.97 17.52 -16.27
CA ALA A 436 2.29 16.53 -17.11
C ALA A 436 2.95 16.30 -18.49
N ASP A 437 4.26 16.58 -18.63
CA ASP A 437 5.03 16.31 -19.84
C ASP A 437 5.11 14.80 -20.11
N PRO A 438 4.80 14.33 -21.34
CA PRO A 438 5.01 12.95 -21.76
C PRO A 438 6.48 12.50 -21.64
N VAL A 439 6.75 11.38 -20.95
CA VAL A 439 8.10 10.85 -20.70
C VAL A 439 8.32 9.48 -21.35
N ALA A 440 7.44 8.52 -21.07
CA ALA A 440 7.53 7.16 -21.59
C ALA A 440 6.16 6.51 -21.83
N LEU A 441 6.09 5.55 -22.76
CA LEU A 441 4.95 4.66 -22.94
C LEU A 441 5.20 3.38 -22.13
N LEU A 442 4.36 3.09 -21.12
CA LEU A 442 4.46 1.89 -20.30
C LEU A 442 4.17 0.64 -21.15
N TYR A 443 5.03 -0.38 -21.08
CA TYR A 443 4.80 -1.64 -21.81
C TYR A 443 5.01 -2.92 -21.00
N ALA A 444 5.81 -2.91 -19.94
CA ALA A 444 6.09 -4.11 -19.14
C ALA A 444 6.48 -3.78 -17.69
N GLY A 445 6.50 -4.80 -16.85
CA GLY A 445 6.89 -4.67 -15.44
C GLY A 445 7.32 -5.98 -14.80
N SER A 446 7.71 -5.89 -13.54
CA SER A 446 8.08 -6.98 -12.64
C SER A 446 7.46 -6.73 -11.26
N ASP A 447 7.67 -7.62 -10.29
CA ASP A 447 7.26 -7.39 -8.89
C ASP A 447 8.00 -6.23 -8.21
N ALA A 448 9.10 -5.73 -8.79
CA ALA A 448 9.94 -4.68 -8.22
C ALA A 448 9.93 -3.36 -8.99
N ASP A 449 9.82 -3.38 -10.32
CA ASP A 449 10.02 -2.20 -11.19
C ASP A 449 9.16 -2.24 -12.47
N THR A 450 8.86 -1.06 -13.04
CA THR A 450 8.11 -0.86 -14.29
C THR A 450 9.03 -0.36 -15.41
N VAL A 451 8.85 -0.80 -16.66
CA VAL A 451 9.62 -0.32 -17.83
C VAL A 451 8.75 0.31 -18.92
N GLY A 452 9.31 1.33 -19.59
CA GLY A 452 8.64 2.11 -20.63
C GLY A 452 9.55 2.52 -21.80
N ASN A 453 8.97 2.60 -23.01
CA ASN A 453 9.67 3.12 -24.18
C ASN A 453 9.75 4.66 -24.09
N PRO A 454 10.91 5.30 -24.33
CA PRO A 454 10.96 6.77 -24.40
C PRO A 454 10.01 7.29 -25.48
N VAL A 455 9.20 8.31 -25.17
CA VAL A 455 8.17 8.78 -26.12
C VAL A 455 8.75 9.29 -27.43
N SER A 456 9.96 9.83 -27.42
CA SER A 456 10.66 10.25 -28.65
C SER A 456 10.92 9.10 -29.62
N ALA A 457 11.23 7.90 -29.14
CA ALA A 457 11.36 6.71 -30.00
C ALA A 457 10.02 6.29 -30.60
N VAL A 458 8.95 6.35 -29.80
CA VAL A 458 7.58 6.02 -30.21
C VAL A 458 7.05 6.99 -31.27
N LEU A 459 7.15 8.30 -31.04
CA LEU A 459 6.70 9.33 -31.99
C LEU A 459 7.50 9.27 -33.30
N ASN A 460 8.81 8.99 -33.24
CA ASN A 460 9.65 8.84 -34.42
C ASN A 460 9.22 7.67 -35.32
N PHE A 461 8.83 6.53 -34.75
CA PHE A 461 8.34 5.37 -35.53
C PHE A 461 7.04 5.66 -36.28
N PHE A 462 6.15 6.47 -35.72
CA PHE A 462 4.86 6.79 -36.36
C PHE A 462 4.92 7.96 -37.36
N LYS A 463 6.06 8.64 -37.51
CA LYS A 463 6.26 9.72 -38.50
C LYS A 463 5.94 9.21 -39.92
N SER A 464 5.20 10.01 -40.70
CA SER A 464 4.81 9.64 -42.07
C SER A 464 5.10 10.76 -43.07
N GLY A 465 6.17 10.59 -43.85
CA GLY A 465 6.68 11.63 -44.75
C GLY A 465 7.08 12.90 -43.98
N ALA A 466 6.50 14.03 -44.36
CA ALA A 466 6.67 15.30 -43.66
C ALA A 466 5.89 15.37 -42.33
N ASN A 467 4.88 14.52 -42.12
CA ASN A 467 4.02 14.57 -40.93
C ASN A 467 4.75 13.98 -39.72
N SER A 468 5.19 14.85 -38.82
CA SER A 468 5.56 14.50 -37.45
C SER A 468 4.37 13.94 -36.68
N VAL A 469 4.66 13.31 -35.54
CA VAL A 469 3.66 12.88 -34.56
C VAL A 469 3.96 13.57 -33.24
N THR A 470 2.92 14.06 -32.58
CA THR A 470 3.00 14.74 -31.28
C THR A 470 1.80 14.34 -30.42
N PHE A 471 1.94 14.39 -29.10
CA PHE A 471 0.82 14.29 -28.19
C PHE A 471 -0.15 15.46 -28.39
N VAL A 472 -1.44 15.13 -28.45
CA VAL A 472 -2.51 16.11 -28.26
C VAL A 472 -2.64 16.34 -26.76
N GLY A 473 -2.67 17.60 -26.35
CA GLY A 473 -2.47 17.97 -24.96
C GLY A 473 -2.82 19.41 -24.66
N GLY A 474 -2.89 19.71 -23.37
CA GLY A 474 -3.06 21.06 -22.84
C GLY A 474 -1.73 21.80 -22.69
N ALA A 475 -1.73 22.82 -21.84
CA ALA A 475 -0.52 23.45 -21.32
C ALA A 475 -0.01 22.69 -20.09
N ALA A 476 1.28 22.84 -19.79
CA ALA A 476 1.93 22.17 -18.65
C ALA A 476 1.23 22.46 -17.31
N HIS A 477 0.90 21.41 -16.56
CA HIS A 477 0.19 21.49 -15.28
C HIS A 477 0.64 20.40 -14.28
N PRO A 478 0.51 20.59 -12.96
CA PRO A 478 0.82 19.55 -11.98
C PRO A 478 -0.23 18.44 -11.99
N VAL A 479 0.20 17.22 -11.68
CA VAL A 479 -0.70 16.06 -11.47
C VAL A 479 -1.11 16.04 -10.00
N ILE A 480 -2.24 16.68 -9.66
CA ILE A 480 -2.56 17.02 -8.25
C ILE A 480 -2.65 15.76 -7.37
N GLY A 481 -3.12 14.64 -7.91
CA GLY A 481 -3.25 13.37 -7.18
C GLY A 481 -1.97 12.88 -6.50
N CYS A 482 -0.77 13.19 -7.02
CA CYS A 482 0.50 12.84 -6.36
C CYS A 482 0.80 13.66 -5.09
N THR A 483 0.08 14.77 -4.89
CA THR A 483 0.26 15.73 -3.79
C THR A 483 -0.88 15.74 -2.77
N LEU A 484 -2.09 15.33 -3.14
CA LEU A 484 -3.26 15.24 -2.25
C LEU A 484 -2.95 14.45 -0.96
N PRO A 485 -3.61 14.71 0.17
CA PRO A 485 -3.35 14.00 1.43
C PRO A 485 -3.62 12.49 1.34
N LEU A 486 -4.55 12.08 0.48
CA LEU A 486 -4.85 10.70 0.13
C LEU A 486 -4.06 10.26 -1.12
N LYS A 487 -2.73 10.34 -1.03
CA LYS A 487 -1.84 10.01 -2.15
C LYS A 487 -2.15 8.61 -2.71
N PRO A 488 -1.94 8.37 -4.02
CA PRO A 488 -1.88 7.01 -4.52
C PRO A 488 -0.79 6.22 -3.80
N ALA A 489 -0.87 4.89 -3.84
CA ALA A 489 0.13 3.99 -3.29
C ALA A 489 1.47 4.16 -4.02
N SER A 490 2.25 5.16 -3.60
CA SER A 490 3.57 5.46 -4.14
C SER A 490 4.48 4.25 -4.04
N ALA A 491 5.42 4.14 -4.97
CA ALA A 491 6.52 3.20 -4.83
C ALA A 491 7.22 3.38 -3.48
N THR A 492 7.55 2.27 -2.82
CA THR A 492 8.35 2.29 -1.59
C THR A 492 9.79 2.69 -1.94
N LEU A 493 10.06 3.99 -1.99
CA LEU A 493 11.38 4.55 -2.31
C LEU A 493 12.38 4.48 -1.15
N THR A 494 12.03 3.86 -0.02
CA THR A 494 12.99 3.49 1.04
C THR A 494 13.65 2.16 0.69
N VAL A 495 14.97 2.09 0.84
CA VAL A 495 15.73 0.86 0.57
C VAL A 495 15.49 -0.17 1.68
N GLN A 496 15.43 -1.46 1.34
CA GLN A 496 15.37 -2.53 2.33
C GLN A 496 16.72 -2.66 3.07
N ALA A 497 16.68 -3.08 4.33
CA ALA A 497 17.89 -3.36 5.10
C ALA A 497 18.68 -4.52 4.49
N SER A 498 19.99 -4.36 4.33
CA SER A 498 20.90 -5.37 3.81
C SER A 498 20.98 -6.59 4.74
N ALA A 499 21.11 -7.78 4.17
CA ALA A 499 21.11 -9.07 4.86
C ALA A 499 22.48 -9.77 4.79
N THR A 500 23.55 -8.98 4.93
CA THR A 500 24.95 -9.41 4.90
C THR A 500 25.23 -10.58 5.86
N SER A 501 25.97 -11.59 5.39
CA SER A 501 26.34 -12.74 6.22
C SER A 501 27.32 -12.36 7.35
N PRO A 502 27.32 -13.07 8.50
CA PRO A 502 28.30 -12.82 9.57
C PRO A 502 29.75 -12.98 9.11
N GLU A 503 30.01 -13.92 8.20
CA GLU A 503 31.33 -14.15 7.60
C GLU A 503 31.76 -12.99 6.70
N GLY A 504 30.86 -12.50 5.83
CA GLY A 504 31.14 -11.33 4.99
C GLY A 504 31.38 -10.07 5.80
N LEU A 505 30.63 -9.88 6.89
CA LEU A 505 30.84 -8.78 7.83
C LEU A 505 32.19 -8.92 8.56
N GLN A 506 32.58 -10.13 8.97
CA GLN A 506 33.86 -10.38 9.63
C GLN A 506 35.06 -10.19 8.69
N ASN A 507 34.92 -10.53 7.40
CA ASN A 507 35.91 -10.20 6.37
C ASN A 507 36.06 -8.68 6.22
N ALA A 508 34.93 -7.95 6.13
CA ALA A 508 34.95 -6.49 6.05
C ALA A 508 35.53 -5.82 7.29
N ILE A 509 35.37 -6.39 8.48
CA ILE A 509 36.07 -5.95 9.71
C ILE A 509 37.58 -6.06 9.50
N GLY A 510 38.07 -7.23 9.07
CA GLY A 510 39.51 -7.46 8.84
C GLY A 510 40.12 -6.50 7.82
N VAL A 511 39.48 -6.29 6.67
CA VAL A 511 39.95 -5.35 5.64
C VAL A 511 39.90 -3.90 6.14
N ARG A 512 38.81 -3.49 6.79
CA ARG A 512 38.66 -2.13 7.34
C ARG A 512 39.70 -1.86 8.43
N ASP A 513 40.00 -2.84 9.29
CA ASP A 513 41.03 -2.71 10.33
C ASP A 513 42.44 -2.63 9.74
N ALA A 514 42.73 -3.45 8.72
CA ALA A 514 44.04 -3.46 8.04
C ALA A 514 44.37 -2.14 7.32
N TYR A 515 43.37 -1.49 6.74
CA TYR A 515 43.51 -0.22 6.00
C TYR A 515 43.02 1.01 6.79
N ALA A 516 42.74 0.87 8.10
CA ALA A 516 42.17 1.96 8.90
C ALA A 516 42.98 3.29 8.83
N PRO A 517 44.34 3.28 8.86
CA PRO A 517 45.12 4.52 8.76
C PRO A 517 44.90 5.28 7.44
N GLU A 518 44.89 4.57 6.32
CA GLU A 518 44.70 5.13 4.97
C GLU A 518 43.27 5.64 4.80
N LEU A 519 42.27 4.83 5.19
CA LEU A 519 40.85 5.17 5.05
C LEU A 519 40.45 6.38 5.91
N LEU A 520 41.17 6.63 7.02
CA LEU A 520 41.00 7.80 7.89
C LEU A 520 41.89 9.00 7.52
N ALA A 521 42.83 8.86 6.57
CA ALA A 521 43.65 9.97 6.09
C ALA A 521 42.89 10.90 5.11
N HIS A 522 41.73 10.47 4.62
CA HIS A 522 40.84 11.27 3.78
C HIS A 522 40.19 12.41 4.59
N PRO A 523 40.45 13.70 4.27
CA PRO A 523 40.04 14.84 5.11
C PRO A 523 38.52 15.03 5.24
N GLU A 524 37.73 14.45 4.34
CA GLU A 524 36.27 14.46 4.38
C GLU A 524 35.68 13.45 5.41
N VAL A 525 36.47 12.48 5.88
CA VAL A 525 36.04 11.34 6.71
C VAL A 525 36.15 11.65 8.21
N GLN A 526 35.08 11.40 8.96
CA GLN A 526 35.05 11.51 10.42
C GLN A 526 35.24 10.13 11.10
N ALA A 527 34.75 9.06 10.49
CA ALA A 527 34.88 7.68 10.99
C ALA A 527 34.81 6.64 9.85
N VAL A 528 35.36 5.45 10.08
CA VAL A 528 35.27 4.29 9.18
C VAL A 528 34.67 3.08 9.89
N GLY A 529 33.64 2.47 9.30
CA GLY A 529 32.86 1.40 9.90
C GLY A 529 32.64 0.21 8.96
N VAL A 530 31.73 -0.68 9.35
CA VAL A 530 31.29 -1.82 8.53
C VAL A 530 29.79 -1.99 8.61
N GLY A 531 29.18 -2.44 7.51
CA GLY A 531 27.76 -2.75 7.42
C GLY A 531 27.48 -3.55 6.15
N GLY A 532 26.25 -3.47 5.64
CA GLY A 532 25.88 -4.02 4.35
C GLY A 532 25.90 -2.98 3.23
N SER A 533 26.08 -3.43 2.00
CA SER A 533 25.87 -2.63 0.80
C SER A 533 24.37 -2.48 0.51
N TYR A 534 23.93 -1.31 0.05
CA TYR A 534 22.58 -1.10 -0.49
C TYR A 534 22.52 -1.26 -2.01
N ASP A 535 23.66 -1.11 -2.69
CA ASP A 535 23.78 -1.44 -4.11
C ASP A 535 23.87 -2.96 -4.34
N ASN A 536 24.34 -3.75 -3.38
CA ASN A 536 24.13 -5.20 -3.33
C ASN A 536 23.73 -5.65 -1.90
N PRO A 537 22.42 -5.79 -1.61
CA PRO A 537 21.90 -6.12 -0.26
C PRO A 537 22.44 -7.39 0.41
N ASN A 538 23.08 -8.29 -0.35
CA ASN A 538 23.65 -9.54 0.15
C ASN A 538 25.14 -9.41 0.55
N GLU A 539 25.82 -8.33 0.13
CA GLU A 539 27.26 -8.13 0.34
C GLU A 539 27.56 -7.18 1.52
N PRO A 540 28.77 -7.28 2.12
CA PRO A 540 29.27 -6.30 3.08
C PRO A 540 29.71 -5.00 2.39
N ALA A 541 29.76 -3.92 3.17
CA ALA A 541 30.38 -2.66 2.76
C ALA A 541 31.24 -2.06 3.88
N ILE A 542 32.38 -1.46 3.50
CA ILE A 542 33.15 -0.57 4.37
C ILE A 542 32.47 0.80 4.36
N LEU A 543 32.21 1.34 5.55
CA LEU A 543 31.42 2.56 5.71
C LEU A 543 32.32 3.76 5.90
N PHE A 544 32.06 4.82 5.14
CA PHE A 544 32.71 6.11 5.26
C PHE A 544 31.70 7.11 5.83
N PHE A 545 31.86 7.47 7.11
CA PHE A 545 31.04 8.49 7.76
C PHE A 545 31.67 9.85 7.46
N VAL A 546 31.10 10.57 6.47
CA VAL A 546 31.70 11.77 5.87
C VAL A 546 30.96 13.04 6.27
N THR A 547 31.71 14.14 6.30
CA THR A 547 31.17 15.48 6.50
C THR A 547 30.30 15.88 5.30
N ARG A 548 29.02 16.19 5.55
CA ARG A 548 28.04 16.59 4.52
C ARG A 548 28.59 17.68 3.61
N GLY A 549 28.36 17.54 2.31
CA GLY A 549 28.75 18.52 1.30
C GLY A 549 30.26 18.64 1.00
N GLN A 550 31.14 17.90 1.68
CA GLN A 550 32.55 17.82 1.26
C GLN A 550 32.70 17.01 -0.05
N PRO A 551 33.69 17.35 -0.89
CA PRO A 551 34.10 16.52 -2.04
C PRO A 551 34.54 15.12 -1.59
N ARG A 552 34.37 14.13 -2.49
CA ARG A 552 34.62 12.69 -2.20
C ARG A 552 35.37 11.98 -3.33
N THR A 553 35.98 12.75 -4.23
CA THR A 553 36.67 12.26 -5.44
C THR A 553 37.82 11.29 -5.15
N ASN A 554 38.25 11.23 -3.89
CA ASN A 554 39.38 10.43 -3.43
C ASN A 554 38.93 9.16 -2.69
N ILE A 555 37.67 9.07 -2.24
CA ILE A 555 37.17 7.88 -1.54
C ILE A 555 37.14 6.70 -2.52
N PRO A 556 37.80 5.57 -2.22
CA PRO A 556 37.80 4.42 -3.12
C PRO A 556 36.39 3.81 -3.24
N GLN A 557 36.00 3.31 -4.41
CA GLN A 557 34.72 2.63 -4.62
C GLN A 557 34.71 1.19 -4.04
N GLN A 558 35.90 0.60 -3.85
CA GLN A 558 36.11 -0.71 -3.21
C GLN A 558 37.47 -0.75 -2.49
N VAL A 559 37.61 -1.61 -1.49
CA VAL A 559 38.89 -1.94 -0.81
C VAL A 559 38.98 -3.47 -0.72
N GLU A 560 40.04 -4.08 -1.25
CA GLU A 560 40.16 -5.55 -1.40
C GLU A 560 38.91 -6.23 -1.98
N GLY A 561 38.26 -5.59 -2.95
CA GLY A 561 37.02 -6.07 -3.56
C GLY A 561 35.74 -5.91 -2.70
N ILE A 562 35.84 -5.35 -1.49
CA ILE A 562 34.68 -5.02 -0.66
C ILE A 562 34.18 -3.62 -1.03
N ARG A 563 32.88 -3.48 -1.33
CA ARG A 563 32.22 -2.21 -1.67
C ARG A 563 32.41 -1.15 -0.58
N THR A 564 32.46 0.12 -0.96
CA THR A 564 32.38 1.23 -0.01
C THR A 564 31.00 1.88 0.00
N ARG A 565 30.49 2.27 1.17
CA ARG A 565 29.22 3.00 1.35
C ARG A 565 29.46 4.29 2.13
N ILE A 566 28.97 5.40 1.59
CA ILE A 566 29.17 6.77 2.06
C ILE A 566 27.94 7.21 2.85
N ILE A 567 28.15 7.72 4.06
CA ILE A 567 27.10 8.14 4.99
C ILE A 567 27.33 9.60 5.38
N GLU A 568 26.42 10.50 5.01
CA GLU A 568 26.57 11.93 5.21
C GLU A 568 25.97 12.44 6.53
N GLY A 569 26.80 13.09 7.35
CA GLY A 569 26.38 13.79 8.55
C GLY A 569 27.16 15.10 8.73
N ASP A 570 26.62 16.02 9.54
CA ASP A 570 27.32 17.27 9.84
C ASP A 570 28.43 17.00 10.87
N LEU A 571 28.08 16.31 11.96
CA LEU A 571 28.99 15.82 13.00
C LEU A 571 28.54 14.43 13.46
N PHE A 572 29.48 13.47 13.48
CA PHE A 572 29.24 12.15 14.06
C PHE A 572 29.74 12.06 15.51
N PRO A 573 29.03 11.34 16.41
CA PRO A 573 29.38 11.23 17.83
C PRO A 573 30.59 10.31 18.10
N SER A 574 30.82 9.31 17.23
CA SER A 574 32.01 8.45 17.24
C SER A 574 32.92 8.79 16.06
N ARG A 575 34.23 8.57 16.22
CA ARG A 575 35.28 8.91 15.23
C ARG A 575 36.33 7.80 15.16
N GLY A 576 37.10 7.77 14.08
CA GLY A 576 38.11 6.73 13.85
C GLY A 576 37.50 5.41 13.34
N ALA A 577 38.18 4.29 13.59
CA ALA A 577 37.68 2.96 13.21
C ALA A 577 36.64 2.46 14.22
N LEU A 578 35.45 2.11 13.74
CA LEU A 578 34.27 1.79 14.56
C LEU A 578 34.00 0.27 14.63
N THR A 579 33.47 -0.20 15.76
CA THR A 579 32.85 -1.53 15.79
C THR A 579 31.61 -1.60 14.88
N ALA A 580 31.17 -2.81 14.53
CA ALA A 580 29.92 -2.99 13.78
C ALA A 580 28.69 -2.47 14.55
N ALA A 581 28.70 -2.53 15.89
CA ALA A 581 27.63 -2.02 16.75
C ALA A 581 27.55 -0.49 16.74
N GLU A 582 28.70 0.20 16.80
CA GLU A 582 28.77 1.66 16.63
C GLU A 582 28.38 2.08 15.22
N SER A 583 28.87 1.36 14.19
CA SER A 583 28.50 1.58 12.78
C SER A 583 26.98 1.56 12.59
N ALA A 584 26.33 0.49 13.05
CA ALA A 584 24.87 0.33 13.02
C ALA A 584 24.10 1.24 14.00
N THR A 585 24.79 2.04 14.81
CA THR A 585 24.21 3.08 15.67
C THR A 585 24.30 4.45 14.99
N LEU A 586 25.45 4.78 14.38
CA LEU A 586 25.62 6.01 13.58
C LEU A 586 24.74 5.98 12.31
N GLU A 587 24.55 4.83 11.67
CA GLU A 587 23.57 4.64 10.58
C GLU A 587 22.14 5.06 10.97
N LYS A 588 21.75 4.91 12.25
CA LYS A 588 20.42 5.28 12.74
C LYS A 588 20.32 6.74 13.16
N SER A 589 21.43 7.48 13.15
CA SER A 589 21.47 8.92 13.46
C SER A 589 21.32 9.81 12.22
N VAL A 590 21.32 9.22 11.02
CA VAL A 590 21.09 9.92 9.73
C VAL A 590 19.71 9.56 9.14
N PRO A 591 19.18 10.35 8.18
CA PRO A 591 17.98 9.99 7.44
C PRO A 591 18.12 8.65 6.69
N ALA A 592 17.03 7.89 6.61
CA ALA A 592 17.01 6.61 5.92
C ALA A 592 17.29 6.76 4.40
N PRO A 593 17.98 5.79 3.77
CA PRO A 593 18.40 5.88 2.38
C PRO A 593 17.22 5.81 1.40
N HIS A 594 17.37 6.54 0.29
CA HIS A 594 16.43 6.54 -0.82
C HIS A 594 16.88 5.59 -1.93
N MET A 595 15.92 4.98 -2.63
CA MET A 595 16.18 4.14 -3.81
C MET A 595 16.71 4.92 -5.01
N VAL A 596 16.58 6.25 -5.03
CA VAL A 596 16.98 7.10 -6.15
C VAL A 596 17.60 8.38 -5.59
N TYR A 597 18.72 8.79 -6.18
CA TYR A 597 19.35 10.08 -5.96
C TYR A 597 19.53 10.77 -7.31
N ALA A 598 19.60 12.11 -7.32
CA ALA A 598 20.02 12.85 -8.50
C ALA A 598 21.52 12.58 -8.78
N ILE A 599 21.89 12.56 -10.06
CA ILE A 599 23.29 12.54 -10.53
C ILE A 599 23.47 13.69 -11.52
N SER A 600 24.71 14.15 -11.73
CA SER A 600 25.01 15.21 -12.71
C SER A 600 25.04 14.67 -14.14
N ASP A 601 24.88 15.56 -15.13
CA ASP A 601 25.06 15.23 -16.55
C ASP A 601 26.48 14.70 -16.86
N SER A 602 27.49 15.12 -16.09
CA SER A 602 28.86 14.61 -16.20
C SER A 602 28.99 13.16 -15.70
N GLU A 603 28.36 12.83 -14.58
CA GLU A 603 28.30 11.45 -14.05
C GLU A 603 27.48 10.55 -14.97
N PHE A 604 26.34 11.02 -15.48
CA PHE A 604 25.56 10.28 -16.46
C PHE A 604 26.35 10.04 -17.76
N SER A 605 27.09 11.04 -18.24
CA SER A 605 27.93 10.93 -19.45
C SER A 605 29.10 9.96 -19.24
N ARG A 606 29.77 10.00 -18.08
CA ARG A 606 30.79 9.03 -17.67
C ARG A 606 30.22 7.61 -17.63
N ALA A 607 29.05 7.45 -17.02
CA ALA A 607 28.40 6.15 -16.91
C ALA A 607 27.94 5.60 -18.27
N LYS A 608 27.52 6.47 -19.20
CA LYS A 608 27.12 6.09 -20.55
C LYS A 608 28.25 5.52 -21.38
N ILE A 609 29.50 5.97 -21.17
CA ILE A 609 30.68 5.39 -21.83
C ILE A 609 30.86 3.92 -21.41
N VAL A 610 30.89 3.66 -20.10
CA VAL A 610 31.03 2.30 -19.55
C VAL A 610 29.85 1.40 -19.92
N HIS A 611 28.62 1.92 -19.80
CA HIS A 611 27.41 1.19 -20.21
C HIS A 611 27.47 0.78 -21.69
N THR A 612 27.82 1.70 -22.58
CA THR A 612 27.95 1.42 -24.03
C THR A 612 29.01 0.35 -24.29
N ALA A 613 30.13 0.36 -23.56
CA ALA A 613 31.21 -0.62 -23.71
C ALA A 613 30.86 -2.03 -23.19
N ARG A 614 29.98 -2.14 -22.16
CA ARG A 614 29.77 -3.39 -21.40
C ARG A 614 28.38 -3.99 -21.47
N VAL A 615 27.36 -3.24 -21.89
CA VAL A 615 25.96 -3.68 -21.91
C VAL A 615 25.78 -4.99 -22.68
N GLU A 616 26.50 -5.18 -23.79
CA GLU A 616 26.46 -6.40 -24.59
C GLU A 616 27.12 -7.61 -23.94
N GLU A 617 28.12 -7.44 -23.08
CA GLU A 617 28.78 -8.53 -22.37
C GLU A 617 27.95 -8.95 -21.16
N LEU A 618 27.50 -7.96 -20.38
CA LEU A 618 26.69 -8.15 -19.18
C LEU A 618 25.32 -8.77 -19.51
N MET A 619 24.67 -8.37 -20.61
CA MET A 619 23.40 -8.97 -21.06
C MET A 619 23.51 -10.43 -21.55
N LYS A 620 24.73 -10.98 -21.68
CA LYS A 620 24.98 -12.39 -22.03
C LYS A 620 25.22 -13.27 -20.79
N GLN A 621 25.38 -12.69 -19.60
CA GLN A 621 25.58 -13.42 -18.35
C GLN A 621 24.30 -14.12 -17.89
N SER A 622 24.44 -15.27 -17.22
CA SER A 622 23.28 -15.99 -16.67
C SER A 622 22.57 -15.13 -15.60
N GLY A 623 21.25 -15.28 -15.50
CA GLY A 623 20.40 -14.56 -14.52
C GLY A 623 20.17 -13.07 -14.80
N VAL A 624 21.00 -12.42 -15.62
CA VAL A 624 20.79 -11.02 -16.05
C VAL A 624 19.59 -10.93 -16.99
N GLN A 625 18.65 -10.02 -16.69
CA GLN A 625 17.52 -9.67 -17.54
C GLN A 625 17.58 -8.24 -18.09
N GLY A 626 18.38 -7.36 -17.49
CA GLY A 626 18.55 -5.99 -17.96
C GLY A 626 19.80 -5.31 -17.42
N VAL A 627 20.29 -4.29 -18.12
CA VAL A 627 21.45 -3.47 -17.75
C VAL A 627 21.20 -2.02 -18.16
N GLY A 628 21.27 -1.09 -17.20
CA GLY A 628 21.02 0.35 -17.40
C GLY A 628 21.90 1.26 -16.57
N ILE A 629 21.61 2.56 -16.61
CA ILE A 629 22.33 3.60 -15.86
C ILE A 629 21.38 4.22 -14.84
N GLY A 630 21.77 4.19 -13.56
CA GLY A 630 21.01 4.80 -12.45
C GLY A 630 21.95 5.49 -11.45
N SER A 631 21.41 5.90 -10.31
CA SER A 631 22.24 6.35 -9.18
C SER A 631 22.76 5.15 -8.37
N SER A 632 23.95 5.28 -7.81
CA SER A 632 24.35 4.49 -6.64
C SER A 632 23.45 4.85 -5.45
N VAL A 633 23.18 3.88 -4.57
CA VAL A 633 22.65 4.12 -3.22
C VAL A 633 23.78 4.18 -2.22
N ASP A 634 24.85 3.41 -2.43
CA ASP A 634 26.01 3.41 -1.55
C ASP A 634 26.82 4.71 -1.64
N ALA A 635 26.74 5.44 -2.75
CA ALA A 635 27.31 6.76 -2.91
C ALA A 635 26.30 7.72 -3.56
N PRO A 636 25.45 8.38 -2.75
CA PRO A 636 24.51 9.39 -3.23
C PRO A 636 25.21 10.47 -4.07
N GLY A 637 24.81 10.60 -5.34
CA GLY A 637 25.41 11.51 -6.32
C GLY A 637 26.32 10.84 -7.35
N GLU A 638 26.89 9.66 -7.07
CA GLU A 638 27.59 8.85 -8.07
C GLU A 638 26.61 8.09 -8.98
N ALA A 639 26.98 7.91 -10.25
CA ALA A 639 26.29 7.00 -11.15
C ALA A 639 26.67 5.53 -10.90
N ALA A 640 25.80 4.60 -11.30
CA ALA A 640 26.03 3.16 -11.25
C ALA A 640 25.44 2.42 -12.47
N LEU A 641 26.07 1.30 -12.86
CA LEU A 641 25.43 0.31 -13.73
C LEU A 641 24.37 -0.45 -12.94
N VAL A 642 23.10 -0.25 -13.27
CA VAL A 642 22.00 -1.03 -12.68
C VAL A 642 21.90 -2.36 -13.42
N ILE A 643 22.28 -3.44 -12.75
CA ILE A 643 22.19 -4.82 -13.22
C ILE A 643 20.90 -5.42 -12.67
N PHE A 644 19.93 -5.66 -13.56
CA PHE A 644 18.66 -6.28 -13.24
C PHE A 644 18.81 -7.79 -13.32
N LEU A 645 18.66 -8.46 -12.19
CA LEU A 645 18.76 -9.92 -12.04
C LEU A 645 17.38 -10.53 -11.86
N ILE A 646 17.22 -11.78 -12.29
CA ILE A 646 16.04 -12.60 -12.02
C ILE A 646 16.25 -13.26 -10.65
N ARG A 647 15.41 -12.91 -9.67
CA ARG A 647 15.53 -13.40 -8.28
C ARG A 647 15.55 -14.93 -8.24
N GLY A 648 16.60 -15.49 -7.65
CA GLY A 648 16.80 -16.95 -7.53
C GLY A 648 17.25 -17.67 -8.81
N ALA A 649 17.53 -16.96 -9.91
CA ALA A 649 18.21 -17.55 -11.06
C ALA A 649 19.74 -17.58 -10.83
N PRO A 650 20.46 -18.66 -11.19
CA PRO A 650 21.92 -18.69 -11.10
C PRO A 650 22.57 -17.61 -11.97
N HIS A 651 23.55 -16.91 -11.42
CA HIS A 651 24.38 -15.91 -12.09
C HIS A 651 25.80 -15.95 -11.52
N ASP A 652 26.78 -15.45 -12.26
CA ASP A 652 28.14 -15.25 -11.77
C ASP A 652 28.21 -14.03 -10.82
N PRO A 653 29.19 -13.96 -9.90
CA PRO A 653 29.36 -12.78 -9.04
C PRO A 653 29.56 -11.50 -9.86
N ILE A 654 28.72 -10.48 -9.61
CA ILE A 654 28.79 -9.20 -10.30
C ILE A 654 29.83 -8.31 -9.59
N PRO A 655 30.91 -7.87 -10.27
CA PRO A 655 31.98 -7.08 -9.64
C PRO A 655 31.47 -5.80 -8.96
N PRO A 656 32.08 -5.35 -7.85
CA PRO A 656 31.72 -4.09 -7.18
C PRO A 656 31.77 -2.87 -8.12
N VAL A 657 32.77 -2.89 -9.00
CA VAL A 657 33.12 -1.82 -9.94
C VAL A 657 33.41 -2.43 -11.30
N VAL A 658 32.91 -1.80 -12.37
CA VAL A 658 33.23 -2.11 -13.77
C VAL A 658 33.78 -0.84 -14.40
N ASP A 659 35.01 -0.88 -14.93
CA ASP A 659 35.71 0.25 -15.56
C ASP A 659 35.63 1.60 -14.78
N GLY A 660 35.73 1.56 -13.44
CA GLY A 660 35.65 2.74 -12.57
C GLY A 660 34.23 3.24 -12.26
N LEU A 661 33.21 2.44 -12.55
CA LEU A 661 31.80 2.72 -12.28
C LEU A 661 31.22 1.65 -11.35
N ARG A 662 30.54 2.07 -10.27
CA ARG A 662 29.87 1.16 -9.32
C ARG A 662 28.83 0.31 -10.05
N THR A 663 28.67 -0.96 -9.65
CA THR A 663 27.50 -1.76 -10.04
C THR A 663 26.42 -1.68 -8.97
N ARG A 664 25.16 -1.85 -9.37
CA ARG A 664 23.99 -1.85 -8.49
C ARG A 664 23.03 -2.96 -8.89
N ILE A 665 22.73 -3.86 -7.98
CA ILE A 665 21.89 -5.04 -8.17
C ILE A 665 20.41 -4.71 -7.95
N ARG A 666 19.56 -5.19 -8.85
CA ARG A 666 18.10 -5.17 -8.70
C ARG A 666 17.52 -6.55 -9.02
N GLU A 667 17.22 -7.31 -7.98
CA GLU A 667 16.58 -8.63 -8.06
C GLU A 667 15.05 -8.52 -8.12
N SER A 668 14.46 -8.94 -9.24
CA SER A 668 13.01 -8.95 -9.45
C SER A 668 12.52 -10.25 -10.06
N SER A 669 11.20 -10.42 -10.16
CA SER A 669 10.61 -11.38 -11.10
C SER A 669 11.06 -11.06 -12.54
N ARG A 670 10.87 -12.00 -13.47
CA ARG A 670 11.07 -11.70 -14.90
C ARG A 670 10.23 -10.50 -15.33
N PHE A 671 10.78 -9.60 -16.14
CA PHE A 671 9.99 -8.57 -16.82
C PHE A 671 9.02 -9.21 -17.83
N ARG A 672 7.74 -8.86 -17.73
CA ARG A 672 6.64 -9.41 -18.54
C ARG A 672 5.75 -8.31 -19.10
N ALA A 673 5.16 -8.60 -20.26
CA ALA A 673 4.08 -7.83 -20.87
C ALA A 673 2.81 -8.70 -21.01
N GLY A 674 1.63 -8.08 -20.94
CA GLY A 674 0.33 -8.77 -20.99
C GLY A 674 -0.01 -9.58 -19.73
N PHE A 675 -0.98 -10.49 -19.89
CA PHE A 675 -1.39 -11.46 -18.86
C PHE A 675 -0.65 -12.78 -19.10
N GLY A 676 -0.17 -13.41 -18.02
CA GLY A 676 0.70 -14.60 -18.09
C GLY A 676 0.01 -15.93 -17.78
N ASP A 677 0.83 -16.98 -17.64
CA ASP A 677 0.38 -18.38 -17.63
C ASP A 677 -0.49 -18.81 -16.42
N THR A 678 -0.61 -17.97 -15.38
CA THR A 678 -1.48 -18.29 -14.23
C THR A 678 -2.97 -18.12 -14.56
N HIS A 679 -3.77 -19.15 -14.27
CA HIS A 679 -5.15 -19.31 -14.73
C HIS A 679 -6.10 -18.12 -14.46
N PRO A 680 -7.16 -17.95 -15.30
CA PRO A 680 -7.68 -16.63 -15.61
C PRO A 680 -8.41 -15.90 -14.48
N GLN A 681 -8.38 -14.56 -14.57
CA GLN A 681 -9.41 -13.67 -14.02
C GLN A 681 -10.78 -14.02 -14.65
N ARG A 682 -11.48 -14.97 -14.02
CA ARG A 682 -12.90 -15.34 -14.21
C ARG A 682 -13.43 -15.26 -15.66
N GLY A 683 -12.88 -16.10 -16.54
CA GLY A 683 -13.52 -16.36 -17.83
C GLY A 683 -14.97 -16.82 -17.64
N CYS A 684 -15.93 -16.16 -18.29
CA CYS A 684 -17.33 -16.52 -18.19
C CYS A 684 -17.54 -17.95 -18.71
N SER A 685 -18.14 -18.83 -17.89
CA SER A 685 -18.46 -20.18 -18.31
C SER A 685 -19.50 -20.13 -19.44
N LEU A 686 -19.11 -20.49 -20.66
CA LEU A 686 -20.05 -20.53 -21.79
C LEU A 686 -21.15 -21.53 -21.48
N SER A 687 -22.39 -21.04 -21.30
CA SER A 687 -23.56 -21.88 -21.07
C SER A 687 -23.71 -22.83 -22.26
N ALA A 688 -23.50 -24.14 -22.00
CA ALA A 688 -23.45 -25.14 -23.06
C ALA A 688 -24.73 -25.08 -23.91
N ALA A 689 -24.59 -24.69 -25.18
CA ALA A 689 -25.71 -24.49 -26.09
C ALA A 689 -26.52 -25.79 -26.18
N ARG A 690 -27.73 -25.76 -25.60
CA ARG A 690 -28.58 -26.95 -25.45
C ARG A 690 -28.98 -27.44 -26.84
N LYS A 691 -28.27 -28.44 -27.36
CA LYS A 691 -28.56 -29.12 -28.65
C LYS A 691 -29.89 -29.88 -28.56
N THR A 692 -31.00 -29.15 -28.60
CA THR A 692 -32.34 -29.69 -28.80
C THR A 692 -32.50 -30.10 -30.26
N GLN A 693 -31.84 -31.20 -30.66
CA GLN A 693 -32.27 -31.90 -31.87
C GLN A 693 -33.64 -32.54 -31.59
N PRO A 694 -34.68 -32.27 -32.40
CA PRO A 694 -35.93 -33.01 -32.31
C PRO A 694 -35.68 -34.48 -32.65
N LYS A 695 -36.01 -35.37 -31.72
CA LYS A 695 -35.93 -36.82 -31.94
C LYS A 695 -37.00 -37.19 -33.00
N PRO A 696 -36.65 -37.78 -34.15
CA PRO A 696 -37.64 -38.10 -35.18
C PRO A 696 -38.72 -39.05 -34.64
N ALA A 697 -39.99 -38.75 -34.92
CA ALA A 697 -41.09 -39.62 -34.56
C ALA A 697 -41.02 -40.93 -35.37
N ARG A 698 -40.85 -42.05 -34.67
CA ARG A 698 -40.73 -43.38 -35.31
C ARG A 698 -42.12 -43.87 -35.73
N ALA A 699 -42.50 -43.60 -36.98
CA ALA A 699 -43.74 -44.14 -37.56
C ALA A 699 -43.74 -45.67 -37.52
N SER A 700 -44.79 -46.25 -36.94
CA SER A 700 -45.00 -47.70 -36.87
C SER A 700 -45.75 -48.19 -38.10
N LEU A 701 -45.05 -48.88 -39.01
CA LEU A 701 -45.69 -49.70 -40.04
C LEU A 701 -46.01 -51.08 -39.46
N PRO A 702 -47.23 -51.61 -39.65
CA PRO A 702 -47.57 -52.97 -39.25
C PRO A 702 -46.96 -54.00 -40.23
N LYS A 703 -46.77 -55.23 -39.73
CA LYS A 703 -46.67 -56.45 -40.53
C LYS A 703 -47.57 -57.53 -39.91
N PRO A 704 -48.06 -58.48 -40.71
CA PRO A 704 -48.63 -59.73 -40.19
C PRO A 704 -47.55 -60.61 -39.54
#